data_AF-A0A355C3L7-F1
#
_entry.id   AF-A0A355C3L7-F1
#
_cell.length_a   1.000
_cell.length_b   1.000
_cell.length_c   1.000
_cell.angle_alpha   90.00
_cell.angle_beta   90.00
_cell.angle_gamma   90.00
#
_symmetry.space_group_name_H-M   'P 1'
#
loop_
_entity.id
_entity.type
_entity.pdbx_description
1 polymer ?
#
loop_
_entity_poly.entity_id
_entity_poly.type
_entity_poly.pdbx_seq_one_letter_code
_entity_poly.pdbx_strand_id
1 'polypeptide(L)'
;MKRLPLPLFVASVACLVVSVARADVIADLDRASALNDSASSAARSCNSIVERLIRDATGIDDIVAARAAADSDYEKALVTINRNCMDVRNPVDRNRSTWIPKAKAAYTPPQPDPTPDPAPNPLPDPDPAPQPAPPPPPVDPVPPPDGIAIDGRGASLSALGAITTPTGAYPAFALGAVTEGKAYLIRDAVNASAFDVCIVRYPGYVSPGVIDERTYSVAVDGATTTVRALPGSMKCLGRDLPSAKPDMARLAKAVADKRVVPYSAAAFEGWPAKPALKADATALNKLGYKPDSIYARSSGSAPSRLAAPIAGSGGEYDTSRGFVSGDDAAMIRAAVEGNAAVFAEAARQTRVQMLYGLSLPHLVIWSTNHDMLRDPQMPLAGDKPYANEGIDASVDNYSAEGNWCAPADYPYLAEIGAAAGTCYGHQRDEAHLFNHGFAYWLATGDPRAAILQQSISAYMLAANYKRAAGSYLPRFAYQRATVNQFNALWTLRDVALHASGPLLWPKPRTDKMIDDVWAGWQKQLEAMDAATDAYSRSATAIRAVDSNGDNAYNTYQIHGYGIEAAYLWALAGRPMLLRRIGEHLIVRFGLIGGTRGYYGHGSGSGFAILKDGALPYDGTTAGLVAWSKTATEWPIDSFDGAPAHYVLRAWWGLKMTAAAVPDTKVEGMTAAAALDVMAAARARTKAWKNAAIIGAKHAGVTF
;
A
#
# COMPACT_ATOMS: atom_id res chain seq x y z
N MET A 1 -40.50 1.80 -15.65
CA MET A 1 -40.26 3.12 -15.05
C MET A 1 -39.36 2.94 -13.83
N LYS A 2 -38.06 3.22 -13.96
CA LYS A 2 -37.08 3.15 -12.86
C LYS A 2 -36.89 4.57 -12.30
N ARG A 3 -37.05 4.73 -10.98
CA ARG A 3 -36.81 5.99 -10.26
C ARG A 3 -35.31 6.36 -10.35
N LEU A 4 -35.02 7.60 -10.75
CA LEU A 4 -33.71 8.24 -10.64
C LEU A 4 -33.54 8.80 -9.20
N PRO A 5 -32.32 8.79 -8.64
CA PRO A 5 -32.08 9.16 -7.25
C PRO A 5 -31.99 10.68 -7.04
N LEU A 6 -32.32 11.07 -5.81
CA LEU A 6 -32.48 12.41 -5.24
C LEU A 6 -31.15 13.21 -5.15
N PRO A 7 -31.05 14.44 -5.69
CA PRO A 7 -30.01 15.38 -5.31
C PRO A 7 -30.61 16.74 -4.94
N LEU A 8 -31.07 16.89 -3.70
CA LEU A 8 -31.42 18.19 -3.10
C LEU A 8 -31.05 18.25 -1.61
N PHE A 9 -30.42 17.20 -1.07
CA PHE A 9 -30.10 17.11 0.35
C PHE A 9 -28.64 17.48 0.68
N VAL A 10 -27.74 17.45 -0.31
CA VAL A 10 -26.30 17.69 -0.08
C VAL A 10 -25.91 19.16 -0.19
N ALA A 11 -26.66 19.98 -0.95
CA ALA A 11 -26.38 21.42 -1.06
C ALA A 11 -26.81 22.21 0.19
N SER A 12 -27.87 21.77 0.87
CA SER A 12 -28.46 22.51 2.00
C SER A 12 -27.70 22.33 3.32
N VAL A 13 -26.96 21.23 3.48
CA VAL A 13 -26.23 20.92 4.73
C VAL A 13 -24.86 21.63 4.79
N ALA A 14 -24.28 22.01 3.65
CA ALA A 14 -22.99 22.70 3.62
C ALA A 14 -23.05 24.18 4.05
N CYS A 15 -24.23 24.81 4.05
CA CYS A 15 -24.38 26.22 4.45
C CYS A 15 -24.74 26.43 5.93
N LEU A 16 -25.11 25.38 6.69
CA LEU A 16 -25.67 25.56 8.05
C LEU A 16 -24.63 25.53 9.18
N VAL A 17 -23.34 25.36 8.90
CA VAL A 17 -22.28 25.27 9.94
C VAL A 17 -21.36 26.48 9.91
N VAL A 18 -21.89 27.70 10.04
CA VAL A 18 -21.12 28.89 10.48
C VAL A 18 -22.06 29.90 11.15
N SER A 19 -21.96 30.08 12.48
CA SER A 19 -22.30 31.30 13.25
C SER A 19 -21.68 31.13 14.65
N VAL A 20 -21.06 32.10 15.33
CA VAL A 20 -21.56 33.39 15.91
C VAL A 20 -20.32 34.32 16.14
N ALA A 21 -20.27 35.64 15.84
CA ALA A 21 -20.88 36.75 16.61
C ALA A 21 -20.85 38.15 15.92
N ARG A 22 -21.96 38.90 16.11
CA ARG A 22 -22.27 40.36 15.97
C ARG A 22 -22.14 41.10 14.61
N ALA A 23 -23.19 41.91 14.36
CA ALA A 23 -23.45 42.98 13.37
C ALA A 23 -23.24 42.69 11.87
N ASP A 24 -22.22 41.94 11.47
CA ASP A 24 -21.92 41.66 10.05
C ASP A 24 -22.76 40.50 9.48
N VAL A 25 -23.51 39.80 10.35
CA VAL A 25 -24.33 38.62 10.03
C VAL A 25 -25.50 38.93 9.10
N ILE A 26 -26.05 40.15 9.11
CA ILE A 26 -27.17 40.50 8.20
C ILE A 26 -26.69 40.57 6.75
N ALA A 27 -25.51 41.17 6.52
CA ALA A 27 -24.93 41.25 5.18
C ALA A 27 -24.51 39.88 4.63
N ASP A 28 -24.07 38.97 5.51
CA ASP A 28 -23.74 37.60 5.12
C ASP A 28 -24.98 36.72 4.93
N LEU A 29 -26.07 36.95 5.69
CA LEU A 29 -27.38 36.32 5.44
C LEU A 29 -27.98 36.78 4.12
N ASP A 30 -27.90 38.07 3.79
CA ASP A 30 -28.40 38.60 2.51
C ASP A 30 -27.61 38.01 1.33
N ARG A 31 -26.30 37.81 1.48
CA ARG A 31 -25.46 37.13 0.46
C ARG A 31 -25.76 35.64 0.36
N ALA A 32 -25.99 34.95 1.49
CA ALA A 32 -26.39 33.55 1.50
C ALA A 32 -27.77 33.34 0.86
N SER A 33 -28.70 34.26 1.11
CA SER A 33 -30.00 34.30 0.45
C SER A 33 -29.86 34.50 -1.06
N ALA A 34 -29.03 35.45 -1.51
CA ALA A 34 -28.77 35.68 -2.93
C ALA A 34 -28.11 34.47 -3.63
N LEU A 35 -27.25 33.73 -2.94
CA LEU A 35 -26.67 32.47 -3.41
C LEU A 35 -27.73 31.37 -3.55
N ASN A 36 -28.61 31.24 -2.56
CA ASN A 36 -29.72 30.28 -2.59
C ASN A 36 -30.71 30.60 -3.71
N ASP A 37 -30.99 31.88 -3.96
CA ASP A 37 -31.85 32.33 -5.05
C ASP A 37 -31.22 32.07 -6.43
N SER A 38 -29.90 32.28 -6.56
CA SER A 38 -29.14 31.99 -7.79
C SER A 38 -29.13 30.48 -8.11
N ALA A 39 -28.88 29.64 -7.10
CA ALA A 39 -28.91 28.19 -7.24
C ALA A 39 -30.32 27.68 -7.58
N SER A 40 -31.34 28.22 -6.93
CA SER A 40 -32.75 27.92 -7.22
C SER A 40 -33.15 28.36 -8.64
N SER A 41 -32.66 29.50 -9.12
CA SER A 41 -32.88 29.97 -10.48
C SER A 41 -32.23 29.07 -11.53
N ALA A 42 -30.99 28.62 -11.28
CA ALA A 42 -30.29 27.68 -12.16
C ALA A 42 -31.02 26.33 -12.24
N ALA A 43 -31.51 25.81 -11.11
CA ALA A 43 -32.30 24.58 -11.07
C ALA A 43 -33.61 24.69 -11.85
N ARG A 44 -34.33 25.82 -11.74
CA ARG A 44 -35.53 26.10 -12.53
C ARG A 44 -35.23 26.18 -14.03
N SER A 45 -34.11 26.80 -14.40
CA SER A 45 -33.66 26.86 -15.80
C SER A 45 -33.40 25.46 -16.36
N CYS A 46 -32.64 24.61 -15.65
CA CYS A 46 -32.40 23.22 -16.04
C CYS A 46 -33.69 22.42 -16.18
N ASN A 47 -34.63 22.52 -15.23
CA ASN A 47 -35.92 21.85 -15.34
C ASN A 47 -36.71 22.32 -16.57
N SER A 48 -36.72 23.62 -16.88
CA SER A 48 -37.42 24.14 -18.06
C SER A 48 -36.82 23.65 -19.39
N ILE A 49 -35.51 23.39 -19.42
CA ILE A 49 -34.80 22.83 -20.57
C ILE A 49 -35.16 21.35 -20.72
N VAL A 50 -35.17 20.60 -19.62
CA VAL A 50 -35.59 19.17 -19.59
C VAL A 50 -37.06 19.00 -19.99
N GLU A 51 -37.94 19.89 -19.54
CA GLU A 51 -39.36 19.86 -19.94
C GLU A 51 -39.58 20.24 -21.41
N ARG A 52 -38.75 21.12 -21.98
CA ARG A 52 -38.75 21.37 -23.44
C ARG A 52 -38.25 20.16 -24.21
N LEU A 53 -37.18 19.52 -23.71
CA LEU A 53 -36.59 18.32 -24.27
C LEU A 53 -37.57 17.15 -24.38
N ILE A 54 -38.40 16.95 -23.35
CA ILE A 54 -39.43 15.92 -23.36
C ILE A 54 -40.54 16.23 -24.37
N ARG A 55 -40.77 17.51 -24.66
CA ARG A 55 -41.88 17.99 -25.49
C ARG A 55 -41.55 18.01 -26.98
N ASP A 56 -40.32 18.38 -27.33
CA ASP A 56 -39.94 18.75 -28.70
C ASP A 56 -38.99 17.74 -29.37
N ALA A 57 -38.48 16.73 -28.64
CA ALA A 57 -37.55 15.75 -29.21
C ALA A 57 -38.25 14.83 -30.21
N THR A 58 -37.87 14.94 -31.50
CA THR A 58 -38.37 14.06 -32.57
C THR A 58 -37.36 12.98 -32.98
N GLY A 59 -36.12 13.07 -32.49
CA GLY A 59 -35.06 12.09 -32.72
C GLY A 59 -33.95 12.13 -31.67
N ILE A 60 -33.04 11.14 -31.73
CA ILE A 60 -31.96 10.97 -30.74
C ILE A 60 -30.90 12.08 -30.81
N ASP A 61 -30.70 12.67 -31.98
CA ASP A 61 -29.72 13.74 -32.18
C ASP A 61 -30.12 15.06 -31.50
N ASP A 62 -31.42 15.35 -31.41
CA ASP A 62 -31.96 16.50 -30.67
C ASP A 62 -31.69 16.38 -29.16
N ILE A 63 -31.79 15.15 -28.64
CA ILE A 63 -31.53 14.84 -27.23
C ILE A 63 -30.04 15.02 -26.91
N VAL A 64 -29.15 14.60 -27.83
CA VAL A 64 -27.70 14.75 -27.66
C VAL A 64 -27.27 16.21 -27.73
N ALA A 65 -27.76 16.98 -28.70
CA ALA A 65 -27.43 18.40 -28.85
C ALA A 65 -27.90 19.23 -27.64
N ALA A 66 -29.10 18.96 -27.13
CA ALA A 66 -29.63 19.67 -25.97
C ALA A 66 -29.02 19.21 -24.65
N ARG A 67 -28.57 17.96 -24.53
CA ARG A 67 -27.75 17.52 -23.39
C ARG A 67 -26.44 18.31 -23.31
N ALA A 68 -25.78 18.51 -24.46
CA ALA A 68 -24.57 19.33 -24.52
C ALA A 68 -24.82 20.79 -24.13
N ALA A 69 -25.98 21.36 -24.49
CA ALA A 69 -26.36 22.71 -24.06
C ALA A 69 -26.63 22.80 -22.54
N ALA A 70 -27.32 21.81 -21.96
CA ALA A 70 -27.58 21.74 -20.51
C ALA A 70 -26.29 21.57 -19.70
N ASP A 71 -25.36 20.73 -20.17
CA ASP A 71 -24.05 20.54 -19.53
C ASP A 71 -23.21 21.85 -19.62
N SER A 72 -23.30 22.60 -20.73
CA SER A 72 -22.64 23.91 -20.87
C SER A 72 -23.17 24.97 -19.89
N ASP A 73 -24.48 25.04 -19.67
CA ASP A 73 -25.08 26.00 -18.75
C ASP A 73 -24.86 25.61 -17.28
N TYR A 74 -24.79 24.31 -16.98
CA TYR A 74 -24.39 23.81 -15.66
C TYR A 74 -22.93 24.19 -15.32
N GLU A 75 -22.01 24.06 -16.27
CA GLU A 75 -20.62 24.48 -16.09
C GLU A 75 -20.48 25.99 -15.86
N LYS A 76 -21.25 26.83 -16.58
CA LYS A 76 -21.28 28.29 -16.34
C LYS A 76 -21.79 28.62 -14.93
N ALA A 77 -22.79 27.89 -14.44
CA ALA A 77 -23.32 28.06 -13.09
C ALA A 77 -22.28 27.67 -12.02
N LEU A 78 -21.57 26.54 -12.20
CA LEU A 78 -20.47 26.12 -11.32
C LEU A 78 -19.32 27.13 -11.26
N VAL A 79 -18.91 27.68 -12.41
CA VAL A 79 -17.88 28.73 -12.47
C VAL A 79 -18.31 29.98 -11.70
N THR A 80 -19.60 30.35 -11.78
CA THR A 80 -20.15 31.51 -11.07
C THR A 80 -20.21 31.27 -9.56
N ILE A 81 -20.65 30.08 -9.14
CA ILE A 81 -20.68 29.68 -7.72
C ILE A 81 -19.26 29.66 -7.14
N ASN A 82 -18.30 29.05 -7.84
CA ASN A 82 -16.91 29.00 -7.38
C ASN A 82 -16.26 30.38 -7.28
N ARG A 83 -16.54 31.29 -8.21
CA ARG A 83 -16.08 32.68 -8.15
C ARG A 83 -16.62 33.39 -6.92
N ASN A 84 -17.92 33.28 -6.68
CA ASN A 84 -18.57 33.93 -5.54
C ASN A 84 -18.11 33.34 -4.19
N CYS A 85 -17.85 32.03 -4.11
CA CYS A 85 -17.29 31.39 -2.92
C CYS A 85 -15.85 31.86 -2.63
N MET A 86 -15.05 32.15 -3.66
CA MET A 86 -13.68 32.66 -3.50
C MET A 86 -13.67 34.11 -3.00
N ASP A 87 -14.63 34.94 -3.43
CA ASP A 87 -14.76 36.32 -2.97
C ASP A 87 -15.20 36.44 -1.50
N VAL A 88 -15.90 35.42 -0.96
CA VAL A 88 -16.26 35.33 0.48
C VAL A 88 -15.08 34.84 1.34
N ARG A 89 -14.16 34.03 0.78
CA ARG A 89 -13.01 33.47 1.51
C ARG A 89 -11.89 34.47 1.76
N ASN A 90 -11.68 35.39 0.81
CA ASN A 90 -10.56 36.34 0.79
C ASN A 90 -10.54 37.34 1.98
N PRO A 91 -11.69 37.86 2.48
CA PRO A 91 -11.73 38.75 3.64
C PRO A 91 -11.49 38.04 4.99
N VAL A 92 -11.95 36.79 5.12
CA VAL A 92 -11.84 36.00 6.36
C VAL A 92 -10.37 35.64 6.64
N ASP A 93 -9.60 35.30 5.60
CA ASP A 93 -8.18 34.99 5.74
C ASP A 93 -7.30 36.23 5.98
N ARG A 94 -7.67 37.42 5.45
CA ARG A 94 -6.90 38.66 5.68
C ARG A 94 -7.00 39.20 7.11
N ASN A 95 -8.08 38.92 7.81
CA ASN A 95 -8.34 39.50 9.13
C ASN A 95 -8.08 38.54 10.29
N ARG A 96 -7.68 37.30 10.03
CA ARG A 96 -7.45 36.28 11.07
C ARG A 96 -6.40 36.68 12.12
N SER A 97 -5.44 37.54 11.77
CA SER A 97 -4.37 38.01 12.67
C SER A 97 -4.80 39.14 13.63
N THR A 98 -5.93 39.83 13.38
CA THR A 98 -6.37 40.96 14.22
C THR A 98 -7.49 40.61 15.20
N TRP A 99 -8.19 39.49 14.99
CA TRP A 99 -9.39 39.12 15.76
C TRP A 99 -9.06 38.29 17.01
N ILE A 100 -8.07 37.40 16.94
CA ILE A 100 -7.68 36.51 18.04
C ILE A 100 -7.10 37.29 19.25
N PRO A 101 -6.28 38.34 19.08
CA PRO A 101 -5.79 39.13 20.22
C PRO A 101 -6.86 39.99 20.89
N LYS A 102 -7.83 40.53 20.12
CA LYS A 102 -8.92 41.37 20.66
C LYS A 102 -9.94 40.58 21.47
N ALA A 103 -10.23 39.34 21.09
CA ALA A 103 -11.12 38.46 21.85
C ALA A 103 -10.52 38.03 23.20
N LYS A 104 -9.19 37.96 23.31
CA LYS A 104 -8.47 37.59 24.53
C LYS A 104 -8.34 38.73 25.54
N ALA A 105 -8.43 39.99 25.09
CA ALA A 105 -8.31 41.17 25.95
C ALA A 105 -9.62 41.61 26.63
N ALA A 106 -10.77 41.02 26.25
CA ALA A 106 -12.09 41.49 26.65
C ALA A 106 -12.77 40.65 27.76
N TYR A 107 -12.06 39.77 28.47
CA TYR A 107 -12.66 38.90 29.49
C TYR A 107 -11.99 39.04 30.86
N THR A 108 -12.66 39.70 31.79
CA THR A 108 -12.42 39.56 33.24
C THR A 108 -13.76 39.78 33.95
N PRO A 109 -14.42 38.74 34.51
CA PRO A 109 -15.73 38.93 35.13
C PRO A 109 -15.63 39.12 36.66
N PRO A 110 -16.33 40.11 37.24
CA PRO A 110 -16.69 40.14 38.66
C PRO A 110 -18.01 39.38 38.89
N GLN A 111 -18.17 38.78 40.08
CA GLN A 111 -19.39 38.07 40.49
C GLN A 111 -20.41 39.01 41.15
N PRO A 112 -21.70 38.92 40.78
CA PRO A 112 -22.77 39.01 41.78
C PRO A 112 -23.93 38.00 41.57
N ASP A 113 -24.77 37.92 42.60
CA ASP A 113 -25.80 36.92 42.96
C ASP A 113 -26.90 36.59 41.92
N PRO A 114 -27.51 35.39 41.99
CA PRO A 114 -28.46 34.88 41.01
C PRO A 114 -29.92 35.27 41.31
N THR A 115 -30.60 35.83 40.31
CA THR A 115 -32.06 35.72 40.17
C THR A 115 -32.42 34.53 39.27
N PRO A 116 -33.50 33.76 39.53
CA PRO A 116 -33.82 32.56 38.76
C PRO A 116 -34.46 32.90 37.42
N ASP A 117 -33.88 32.41 36.33
CA ASP A 117 -34.45 32.46 34.98
C ASP A 117 -35.27 31.17 34.71
N PRO A 118 -36.31 31.22 33.86
CA PRO A 118 -37.24 30.11 33.62
C PRO A 118 -36.60 28.91 32.93
N ALA A 119 -37.08 27.72 33.29
CA ALA A 119 -36.56 26.44 32.81
C ALA A 119 -36.55 26.34 31.26
N PRO A 120 -35.42 25.94 30.64
CA PRO A 120 -35.36 25.69 29.22
C PRO A 120 -36.15 24.43 28.85
N ASN A 121 -36.85 24.52 27.73
CA ASN A 121 -37.59 23.41 27.13
C ASN A 121 -36.62 22.26 26.78
N PRO A 122 -36.93 20.98 27.07
CA PRO A 122 -36.02 19.88 26.77
C PRO A 122 -35.75 19.78 25.27
N LEU A 123 -34.47 19.68 24.89
CA LEU A 123 -34.11 19.21 23.55
C LEU A 123 -34.63 17.76 23.38
N PRO A 124 -35.10 17.38 22.17
CA PRO A 124 -35.38 15.99 21.85
C PRO A 124 -34.14 15.13 22.11
N ASP A 125 -34.35 14.00 22.76
CA ASP A 125 -33.29 13.02 23.04
C ASP A 125 -32.60 12.63 21.72
N PRO A 126 -31.26 12.55 21.68
CA PRO A 126 -30.55 12.01 20.53
C PRO A 126 -31.06 10.60 20.23
N ASP A 127 -31.40 10.34 18.97
CA ASP A 127 -31.75 9.00 18.51
C ASP A 127 -30.62 8.04 18.92
N PRO A 128 -30.91 6.90 19.59
CA PRO A 128 -29.89 5.97 20.04
C PRO A 128 -28.97 5.59 18.89
N ALA A 129 -27.66 5.71 19.10
CA ALA A 129 -26.68 5.19 18.16
C ALA A 129 -27.05 3.74 17.81
N PRO A 130 -26.99 3.34 16.52
CA PRO A 130 -27.32 1.98 16.11
C PRO A 130 -26.56 0.99 16.99
N GLN A 131 -27.32 0.22 17.76
CA GLN A 131 -26.75 -0.78 18.64
C GLN A 131 -25.89 -1.72 17.79
N PRO A 132 -24.60 -1.94 18.14
CA PRO A 132 -23.76 -2.89 17.43
C PRO A 132 -24.53 -4.20 17.30
N ALA A 133 -24.59 -4.73 16.07
CA ALA A 133 -25.19 -6.03 15.85
C ALA A 133 -24.58 -7.01 16.87
N PRO A 134 -25.40 -7.77 17.62
CA PRO A 134 -24.87 -8.70 18.60
C PRO A 134 -23.83 -9.59 17.92
N PRO A 135 -22.70 -9.87 18.60
CA PRO A 135 -21.71 -10.79 18.05
C PRO A 135 -22.41 -12.09 17.67
N PRO A 136 -22.03 -12.72 16.55
CA PRO A 136 -22.65 -13.97 16.13
C PRO A 136 -22.64 -14.96 17.30
N PRO A 137 -23.72 -15.75 17.48
CA PRO A 137 -23.79 -16.72 18.56
C PRO A 137 -22.56 -17.64 18.53
N PRO A 138 -22.07 -18.09 19.70
CA PRO A 138 -20.99 -19.08 19.76
C PRO A 138 -21.40 -20.26 18.88
N VAL A 139 -20.62 -20.51 17.83
CA VAL A 139 -20.83 -21.71 17.00
C VAL A 139 -20.40 -22.88 17.86
N ASP A 140 -21.30 -23.83 18.10
CA ASP A 140 -20.96 -25.08 18.78
C ASP A 140 -19.77 -25.71 18.05
N PRO A 141 -18.68 -26.06 18.76
CA PRO A 141 -17.49 -26.60 18.13
C PRO A 141 -17.83 -27.96 17.53
N VAL A 142 -18.02 -28.01 16.21
CA VAL A 142 -18.00 -29.28 15.48
C VAL A 142 -16.64 -29.94 15.76
N PRO A 143 -16.59 -31.23 16.13
CA PRO A 143 -15.33 -31.88 16.45
C PRO A 143 -14.33 -31.78 15.28
N PRO A 144 -13.04 -31.61 15.58
CA PRO A 144 -11.97 -31.64 14.57
C PRO A 144 -12.00 -32.96 13.77
N PRO A 145 -11.47 -32.98 12.53
CA PRO A 145 -11.32 -34.23 11.79
C PRO A 145 -10.55 -35.24 12.65
N ASP A 146 -11.09 -36.46 12.72
CA ASP A 146 -10.54 -37.52 13.53
C ASP A 146 -9.27 -38.09 12.86
N GLY A 147 -8.21 -38.29 13.64
CA GLY A 147 -7.00 -38.97 13.12
C GLY A 147 -6.09 -38.13 12.23
N ILE A 148 -5.90 -36.85 12.54
CA ILE A 148 -4.71 -36.13 12.04
C ILE A 148 -3.47 -36.80 12.64
N ALA A 149 -2.49 -37.15 11.81
CA ALA A 149 -1.18 -37.59 12.26
C ALA A 149 -0.06 -36.91 11.47
N ILE A 150 1.03 -36.58 12.15
CA ILE A 150 2.24 -36.01 11.54
C ILE A 150 3.41 -36.93 11.85
N ASP A 151 4.11 -37.38 10.80
CA ASP A 151 5.19 -38.37 10.88
C ASP A 151 4.77 -39.63 11.65
N GLY A 152 3.53 -40.09 11.40
CA GLY A 152 2.94 -41.27 12.06
C GLY A 152 2.52 -41.05 13.52
N ARG A 153 2.69 -39.85 14.07
CA ARG A 153 2.27 -39.51 15.43
C ARG A 153 0.91 -38.84 15.39
N GLY A 154 -0.08 -39.40 16.10
CA GLY A 154 -1.39 -38.77 16.25
C GLY A 154 -1.26 -37.37 16.83
N ALA A 155 -1.89 -36.39 16.20
CA ALA A 155 -1.87 -35.01 16.63
C ALA A 155 -2.75 -34.81 17.87
N SER A 156 -2.25 -34.04 18.85
CA SER A 156 -3.05 -33.57 19.98
C SER A 156 -3.60 -32.19 19.65
N LEU A 157 -4.92 -32.09 19.50
CA LEU A 157 -5.59 -30.84 19.16
C LEU A 157 -5.76 -29.97 20.42
N SER A 158 -4.92 -28.95 20.54
CA SER A 158 -5.04 -27.91 21.57
C SER A 158 -5.65 -26.65 20.98
N ALA A 159 -6.83 -26.24 21.44
CA ALA A 159 -7.50 -25.05 20.95
C ALA A 159 -6.71 -23.78 21.32
N LEU A 160 -6.44 -22.95 20.31
CA LEU A 160 -5.76 -21.65 20.48
C LEU A 160 -6.75 -20.48 20.51
N GLY A 161 -7.99 -20.72 20.07
CA GLY A 161 -9.00 -19.69 19.81
C GLY A 161 -9.33 -19.59 18.32
N ALA A 162 -9.96 -18.51 17.89
CA ALA A 162 -10.27 -18.27 16.49
C ALA A 162 -9.49 -17.08 15.95
N ILE A 163 -9.11 -17.17 14.67
CA ILE A 163 -8.70 -16.01 13.89
C ILE A 163 -9.97 -15.40 13.30
N THR A 164 -10.32 -14.19 13.69
CA THR A 164 -11.45 -13.45 13.13
C THR A 164 -10.94 -12.59 11.97
N THR A 165 -11.62 -12.62 10.83
CA THR A 165 -11.36 -11.79 9.67
C THR A 165 -12.69 -11.21 9.14
N PRO A 166 -12.69 -10.34 8.10
CA PRO A 166 -13.94 -9.78 7.59
C PRO A 166 -14.86 -10.81 6.92
N THR A 167 -14.39 -12.02 6.67
CA THR A 167 -15.16 -13.07 6.00
C THR A 167 -15.56 -14.22 6.91
N GLY A 168 -15.07 -14.24 8.16
CA GLY A 168 -15.52 -15.23 9.14
C GLY A 168 -14.57 -15.41 10.31
N ALA A 169 -14.91 -16.39 11.14
CA ALA A 169 -14.04 -16.91 12.18
C ALA A 169 -13.38 -18.20 11.69
N TYR A 170 -12.11 -18.36 12.03
CA TYR A 170 -11.31 -19.51 11.66
C TYR A 170 -10.70 -20.13 12.92
N PRO A 171 -11.37 -21.15 13.52
CA PRO A 171 -10.84 -21.85 14.68
C PRO A 171 -9.43 -22.40 14.40
N ALA A 172 -8.49 -22.08 15.27
CA ALA A 172 -7.10 -22.47 15.18
C ALA A 172 -6.74 -23.42 16.33
N PHE A 173 -6.01 -24.48 15.99
CA PHE A 173 -5.55 -25.48 16.95
C PHE A 173 -4.05 -25.71 16.76
N ALA A 174 -3.31 -25.82 17.86
CA ALA A 174 -1.99 -26.41 17.84
C ALA A 174 -2.15 -27.94 17.73
N LEU A 175 -1.39 -28.55 16.83
CA LEU A 175 -1.33 -30.00 16.64
C LEU A 175 -0.15 -30.64 17.39
N GLY A 176 0.64 -29.81 18.08
CA GLY A 176 1.84 -30.19 18.81
C GLY A 176 3.14 -29.81 18.09
N ALA A 177 4.25 -30.13 18.75
CA ALA A 177 5.57 -29.98 18.16
C ALA A 177 5.79 -31.02 17.06
N VAL A 178 6.38 -30.58 15.96
CA VAL A 178 6.96 -31.47 14.94
C VAL A 178 8.47 -31.35 15.01
N THR A 179 9.18 -32.22 14.28
CA THR A 179 10.63 -32.08 14.27
C THR A 179 11.02 -30.72 13.67
N GLU A 180 11.78 -29.93 14.44
CA GLU A 180 12.22 -28.56 14.12
C GLU A 180 11.08 -27.56 13.87
N GLY A 181 9.92 -27.77 14.47
CA GLY A 181 8.79 -26.88 14.22
C GLY A 181 7.54 -27.14 15.05
N LYS A 182 6.43 -26.58 14.56
CA LYS A 182 5.07 -26.79 15.07
C LYS A 182 4.12 -27.08 13.91
N ALA A 183 2.97 -27.63 14.23
CA ALA A 183 1.89 -27.75 13.28
C ALA A 183 0.59 -27.15 13.82
N TYR A 184 -0.21 -26.62 12.90
CA TYR A 184 -1.47 -25.96 13.19
C TYR A 184 -2.57 -26.49 12.28
N LEU A 185 -3.78 -26.52 12.82
CA LEU A 185 -5.01 -26.71 12.06
C LEU A 185 -5.75 -25.38 12.05
N ILE A 186 -6.08 -24.87 10.86
CA ILE A 186 -6.95 -23.71 10.66
C ILE A 186 -8.23 -24.22 10.02
N ARG A 187 -9.36 -24.03 10.68
CA ARG A 187 -10.68 -24.50 10.21
C ARG A 187 -11.55 -23.35 9.79
N ASP A 188 -12.53 -23.63 8.97
CA ASP A 188 -13.63 -22.74 8.68
C ASP A 188 -14.73 -22.94 9.73
N ALA A 189 -15.18 -21.86 10.40
CA ALA A 189 -16.25 -21.97 11.41
C ALA A 189 -17.61 -22.34 10.80
N VAL A 190 -17.86 -21.97 9.55
CA VAL A 190 -19.14 -22.24 8.88
C VAL A 190 -19.16 -23.65 8.31
N ASN A 191 -18.03 -24.09 7.75
CA ASN A 191 -17.86 -25.45 7.26
C ASN A 191 -16.70 -26.14 7.97
N ALA A 192 -17.01 -26.82 9.08
CA ALA A 192 -16.04 -27.53 9.90
C ALA A 192 -15.23 -28.64 9.17
N SER A 193 -15.75 -29.17 8.05
CA SER A 193 -15.03 -30.12 7.19
C SER A 193 -13.99 -29.45 6.28
N ALA A 194 -14.09 -28.13 6.12
CA ALA A 194 -13.08 -27.33 5.46
C ALA A 194 -12.05 -26.84 6.47
N PHE A 195 -10.82 -27.26 6.25
CA PHE A 195 -9.68 -26.91 7.08
C PHE A 195 -8.40 -27.03 6.28
N ASP A 196 -7.34 -26.44 6.81
CA ASP A 196 -5.99 -26.61 6.32
C ASP A 196 -5.06 -26.99 7.47
N VAL A 197 -4.10 -27.87 7.19
CA VAL A 197 -3.03 -28.22 8.12
C VAL A 197 -1.77 -27.51 7.67
N CYS A 198 -1.18 -26.72 8.55
CA CYS A 198 0.01 -25.94 8.27
C CYS A 198 1.15 -26.35 9.17
N ILE A 199 2.29 -26.67 8.57
CA ILE A 199 3.55 -26.96 9.24
C ILE A 199 4.39 -25.70 9.22
N VAL A 200 4.91 -25.33 10.39
CA VAL A 200 5.81 -24.21 10.55
C VAL A 200 7.16 -24.75 11.01
N ARG A 201 8.21 -24.46 10.26
CA ARG A 201 9.58 -24.85 10.61
C ARG A 201 10.31 -23.65 11.19
N TYR A 202 10.99 -23.85 12.31
CA TYR A 202 11.77 -22.79 12.94
C TYR A 202 12.91 -22.31 12.04
N PRO A 203 13.38 -21.07 12.19
CA PRO A 203 14.64 -20.63 11.58
C PRO A 203 15.79 -21.44 12.21
N GLY A 204 16.23 -22.49 11.53
CA GLY A 204 17.37 -23.29 11.97
C GLY A 204 18.32 -23.45 10.81
N TYR A 205 19.56 -22.97 10.97
CA TYR A 205 20.64 -23.35 10.07
C TYR A 205 21.16 -24.72 10.53
N VAL A 206 20.90 -25.76 9.75
CA VAL A 206 21.59 -27.05 9.94
C VAL A 206 23.08 -26.88 9.67
N SER A 207 23.44 -25.97 8.75
CA SER A 207 24.79 -25.45 8.49
C SER A 207 24.73 -24.02 7.90
N PRO A 208 25.68 -23.13 8.20
CA PRO A 208 25.75 -21.81 7.56
C PRO A 208 25.75 -21.92 6.03
N GLY A 209 24.86 -21.20 5.35
CA GLY A 209 24.83 -21.13 3.90
C GLY A 209 24.20 -22.33 3.18
N VAL A 210 23.52 -23.25 3.88
CA VAL A 210 22.73 -24.33 3.27
C VAL A 210 21.27 -24.23 3.72
N ILE A 211 20.36 -24.19 2.76
CA ILE A 211 18.92 -24.34 2.97
C ILE A 211 18.59 -25.82 2.80
N ASP A 212 18.35 -26.50 3.92
CA ASP A 212 17.84 -27.85 3.89
C ASP A 212 16.29 -27.85 3.84
N GLU A 213 15.71 -28.85 3.21
CA GLU A 213 14.27 -29.06 3.21
C GLU A 213 13.92 -30.23 4.11
N ARG A 214 12.79 -30.11 4.81
CA ARG A 214 12.27 -31.19 5.64
C ARG A 214 10.94 -31.69 5.12
N THR A 215 10.86 -33.00 4.94
CA THR A 215 9.67 -33.73 4.53
C THR A 215 8.91 -34.18 5.76
N TYR A 216 7.62 -33.89 5.80
CA TYR A 216 6.69 -34.34 6.82
C TYR A 216 5.60 -35.17 6.17
N SER A 217 5.28 -36.31 6.76
CA SER A 217 4.12 -37.11 6.37
C SER A 217 2.91 -36.62 7.15
N VAL A 218 1.87 -36.14 6.46
CA VAL A 218 0.64 -35.65 7.07
C VAL A 218 -0.50 -36.57 6.67
N ALA A 219 -1.02 -37.33 7.64
CA ALA A 219 -2.23 -38.11 7.45
C ALA A 219 -3.42 -37.34 7.98
N VAL A 220 -4.52 -37.33 7.23
CA VAL A 220 -5.80 -36.79 7.65
C VAL A 220 -6.88 -37.78 7.26
N ASP A 221 -7.66 -38.25 8.23
CA ASP A 221 -8.70 -39.27 8.02
C ASP A 221 -8.17 -40.53 7.29
N GLY A 222 -6.91 -40.91 7.58
CA GLY A 222 -6.21 -42.05 6.95
C GLY A 222 -5.61 -41.78 5.56
N ALA A 223 -5.90 -40.64 4.93
CA ALA A 223 -5.26 -40.23 3.68
C ALA A 223 -3.94 -39.50 3.97
N THR A 224 -2.83 -40.08 3.52
CA THR A 224 -1.48 -39.51 3.70
C THR A 224 -1.08 -38.62 2.53
N THR A 225 -0.57 -37.44 2.84
CA THR A 225 0.08 -36.54 1.91
C THR A 225 1.44 -36.11 2.46
N THR A 226 2.28 -35.56 1.58
CA THR A 226 3.62 -35.11 1.93
C THR A 226 3.65 -33.59 1.96
N VAL A 227 4.32 -33.03 2.95
CA VAL A 227 4.59 -31.60 3.06
C VAL A 227 6.10 -31.38 3.12
N ARG A 228 6.64 -30.56 2.23
CA ARG A 228 8.06 -30.13 2.29
C ARG A 228 8.14 -28.69 2.78
N ALA A 229 8.76 -28.49 3.94
CA ALA A 229 8.93 -27.16 4.54
C ALA A 229 10.41 -26.77 4.63
N LEU A 230 10.67 -25.49 4.43
CA LEU A 230 11.98 -24.86 4.47
C LEU A 230 12.18 -24.18 5.84
N PRO A 231 13.41 -23.91 6.30
CA PRO A 231 13.63 -23.33 7.62
C PRO A 231 13.06 -21.92 7.65
N GLY A 232 12.37 -21.54 8.72
CA GLY A 232 11.71 -20.23 8.83
C GLY A 232 10.57 -20.01 7.83
N SER A 233 9.81 -21.06 7.53
CA SER A 233 8.66 -21.01 6.63
C SER A 233 7.41 -21.68 7.20
N MET A 234 6.26 -21.38 6.60
CA MET A 234 4.98 -22.01 6.87
C MET A 234 4.47 -22.66 5.58
N LYS A 235 4.27 -23.97 5.62
CA LYS A 235 3.79 -24.76 4.49
C LYS A 235 2.47 -25.43 4.86
N CYS A 236 1.41 -25.15 4.11
CA CYS A 236 0.11 -25.75 4.34
C CYS A 236 -0.23 -26.84 3.33
N LEU A 237 -1.25 -27.67 3.59
CA LEU A 237 -1.78 -28.60 2.59
C LEU A 237 -2.42 -27.83 1.42
N GLY A 238 -2.80 -26.58 1.64
CA GLY A 238 -3.38 -25.71 0.61
C GLY A 238 -4.81 -26.13 0.29
N ARG A 239 -5.53 -26.65 1.29
CA ARG A 239 -6.97 -26.92 1.19
C ARG A 239 -7.76 -25.62 1.15
N ASP A 240 -8.93 -25.65 0.53
CA ASP A 240 -9.80 -24.48 0.46
C ASP A 240 -10.52 -24.25 1.79
N LEU A 241 -10.63 -22.97 2.15
CA LEU A 241 -11.47 -22.49 3.25
C LEU A 241 -12.64 -21.74 2.61
N PRO A 242 -13.85 -22.32 2.51
CA PRO A 242 -14.97 -21.76 1.75
C PRO A 242 -15.35 -20.33 2.13
N SER A 243 -15.27 -19.96 3.42
CA SER A 243 -15.52 -18.59 3.86
C SER A 243 -14.46 -17.62 3.33
N ALA A 244 -13.27 -18.11 2.97
CA ALA A 244 -12.21 -17.33 2.33
C ALA A 244 -12.26 -17.34 0.79
N LYS A 245 -13.45 -17.47 0.18
CA LYS A 245 -13.59 -17.40 -1.27
C LYS A 245 -13.29 -15.99 -1.80
N PRO A 246 -12.53 -15.85 -2.91
CA PRO A 246 -12.30 -14.53 -3.53
C PRO A 246 -13.61 -13.86 -3.95
N ASP A 247 -13.84 -12.64 -3.46
CA ASP A 247 -14.98 -11.81 -3.82
C ASP A 247 -14.52 -10.51 -4.48
N MET A 248 -14.97 -10.32 -5.71
CA MET A 248 -14.71 -9.14 -6.53
C MET A 248 -15.33 -7.88 -5.94
N ALA A 249 -16.56 -7.97 -5.40
CA ALA A 249 -17.25 -6.84 -4.80
C ALA A 249 -16.53 -6.37 -3.53
N ARG A 250 -16.03 -7.31 -2.73
CA ARG A 250 -15.23 -7.01 -1.55
C ARG A 250 -13.91 -6.32 -1.90
N LEU A 251 -13.20 -6.76 -2.95
CA LEU A 251 -11.99 -6.09 -3.41
C LEU A 251 -12.28 -4.69 -3.96
N ALA A 252 -13.34 -4.52 -4.75
CA ALA A 252 -13.78 -3.21 -5.23
C ALA A 252 -14.17 -2.28 -4.07
N LYS A 253 -14.82 -2.80 -3.02
CA LYS A 253 -15.10 -2.05 -1.79
C LYS A 253 -13.81 -1.65 -1.08
N ALA A 254 -12.82 -2.52 -0.99
CA ALA A 254 -11.53 -2.18 -0.39
C ALA A 254 -10.81 -1.04 -1.13
N VAL A 255 -10.94 -0.98 -2.46
CA VAL A 255 -10.50 0.17 -3.26
C VAL A 255 -11.29 1.42 -2.87
N ALA A 256 -12.62 1.38 -2.88
CA ALA A 256 -13.46 2.52 -2.50
C ALA A 256 -13.19 3.04 -1.07
N ASP A 257 -12.91 2.14 -0.14
CA ASP A 257 -12.53 2.42 1.25
C ASP A 257 -11.09 2.92 1.39
N LYS A 258 -10.35 3.08 0.28
CA LYS A 258 -8.96 3.54 0.24
C LYS A 258 -8.02 2.64 1.05
N ARG A 259 -8.27 1.34 1.06
CA ARG A 259 -7.37 0.32 1.65
C ARG A 259 -6.25 -0.06 0.68
N VAL A 260 -6.50 0.12 -0.61
CA VAL A 260 -5.57 -0.07 -1.73
C VAL A 260 -5.89 0.95 -2.83
N VAL A 261 -4.93 1.30 -3.68
CA VAL A 261 -5.14 2.26 -4.78
C VAL A 261 -5.94 1.66 -5.95
N PRO A 262 -6.70 2.47 -6.71
CA PRO A 262 -7.51 1.98 -7.82
C PRO A 262 -6.63 1.80 -9.06
N TYR A 263 -6.11 0.59 -9.27
CA TYR A 263 -5.40 0.26 -10.51
C TYR A 263 -6.38 0.35 -11.70
N SER A 264 -6.17 1.30 -12.62
CA SER A 264 -7.12 1.60 -13.70
C SER A 264 -6.49 1.69 -15.08
N ALA A 265 -7.29 1.42 -16.12
CA ALA A 265 -6.90 1.60 -17.52
C ALA A 265 -6.58 3.06 -17.88
N ALA A 266 -7.29 4.02 -17.28
CA ALA A 266 -7.10 5.45 -17.50
C ALA A 266 -5.73 5.94 -17.01
N ALA A 267 -5.08 5.16 -16.13
CA ALA A 267 -3.73 5.45 -15.67
C ALA A 267 -2.71 5.60 -16.81
N PHE A 268 -2.98 4.94 -17.94
CA PHE A 268 -2.07 4.81 -19.09
C PHE A 268 -2.46 5.73 -20.26
N GLU A 269 -3.43 6.62 -20.09
CA GLU A 269 -3.84 7.53 -21.16
C GLU A 269 -2.73 8.53 -21.52
N GLY A 270 -2.40 8.61 -22.82
CA GLY A 270 -1.33 9.46 -23.34
C GLY A 270 0.10 8.92 -23.08
N TRP A 271 0.23 7.63 -22.75
CA TRP A 271 1.52 6.93 -22.60
C TRP A 271 1.78 5.97 -23.76
N PRO A 272 3.05 5.65 -24.09
CA PRO A 272 3.40 4.89 -25.28
C PRO A 272 2.91 3.44 -25.30
N ALA A 273 2.54 2.90 -24.14
CA ALA A 273 2.02 1.56 -24.00
C ALA A 273 0.95 1.52 -22.90
N LYS A 274 -0.05 0.67 -23.12
CA LYS A 274 -1.08 0.33 -22.14
C LYS A 274 -1.02 -1.16 -21.87
N PRO A 275 -0.89 -1.60 -20.60
CA PRO A 275 -0.88 -3.01 -20.28
C PRO A 275 -2.26 -3.61 -20.56
N ALA A 276 -2.27 -4.77 -21.20
CA ALA A 276 -3.46 -5.58 -21.35
C ALA A 276 -4.00 -5.96 -19.97
N LEU A 277 -5.33 -5.95 -19.80
CA LEU A 277 -5.94 -6.55 -18.63
C LEU A 277 -5.95 -8.07 -18.82
N LYS A 278 -4.85 -8.72 -18.46
CA LYS A 278 -4.71 -10.17 -18.45
C LYS A 278 -3.97 -10.58 -17.19
N ALA A 279 -4.32 -11.74 -16.66
CA ALA A 279 -3.50 -12.42 -15.68
C ALA A 279 -2.46 -13.23 -16.46
N ASP A 280 -1.19 -12.84 -16.41
CA ASP A 280 -0.13 -13.49 -17.19
C ASP A 280 0.44 -14.67 -16.39
N ALA A 281 -0.38 -15.73 -16.25
CA ALA A 281 0.12 -16.95 -15.62
C ALA A 281 1.22 -17.55 -16.49
N THR A 282 2.42 -17.59 -15.93
CA THR A 282 3.46 -18.50 -16.41
C THR A 282 2.90 -19.92 -16.48
N ALA A 283 3.41 -20.74 -17.41
CA ALA A 283 3.02 -22.15 -17.51
C ALA A 283 3.14 -22.87 -16.15
N LEU A 284 4.11 -22.42 -15.36
CA LEU A 284 4.38 -22.86 -14.00
C LEU A 284 3.31 -22.43 -12.97
N ASN A 285 2.82 -21.17 -12.97
CA ASN A 285 1.71 -20.75 -12.11
C ASN A 285 0.41 -21.56 -12.39
N LYS A 286 0.28 -22.13 -13.60
CA LYS A 286 -0.86 -22.99 -13.97
C LYS A 286 -0.76 -24.39 -13.38
N LEU A 287 0.41 -24.83 -12.91
CA LEU A 287 0.60 -26.12 -12.25
C LEU A 287 -0.01 -26.18 -10.84
N GLY A 288 -0.36 -25.01 -10.28
CA GLY A 288 -1.02 -24.91 -8.99
C GLY A 288 -0.05 -24.99 -7.82
N TYR A 289 -0.61 -25.04 -6.61
CA TYR A 289 0.15 -25.19 -5.38
C TYR A 289 0.32 -26.68 -5.06
N LYS A 290 1.56 -27.08 -4.74
CA LYS A 290 1.91 -28.45 -4.34
C LYS A 290 2.52 -28.43 -2.93
N PRO A 291 1.92 -29.10 -1.95
CA PRO A 291 2.40 -29.08 -0.57
C PRO A 291 3.76 -29.78 -0.38
N ASP A 292 4.11 -30.71 -1.26
CA ASP A 292 5.38 -31.44 -1.30
C ASP A 292 6.43 -30.83 -2.24
N SER A 293 6.15 -29.66 -2.83
CA SER A 293 7.10 -28.90 -3.67
C SER A 293 7.57 -27.63 -2.98
N ILE A 294 8.82 -27.22 -3.19
CA ILE A 294 9.34 -25.91 -2.80
C ILE A 294 8.94 -24.80 -3.81
N TYR A 295 9.15 -23.53 -3.45
CA TYR A 295 8.70 -22.34 -4.21
C TYR A 295 9.52 -22.00 -5.48
N ALA A 296 10.64 -22.69 -5.72
CA ALA A 296 11.64 -22.53 -6.80
C ALA A 296 12.89 -21.68 -6.50
N ARG A 297 13.83 -21.62 -7.47
CA ARG A 297 15.18 -21.03 -7.34
C ARG A 297 15.16 -19.51 -7.35
N SER A 298 15.98 -18.88 -6.51
CA SER A 298 16.05 -17.42 -6.43
C SER A 298 17.17 -16.74 -7.26
N SER A 299 18.24 -17.42 -7.68
CA SER A 299 19.29 -16.76 -8.48
C SER A 299 18.87 -16.48 -9.95
N GLY A 300 19.15 -15.26 -10.43
CA GLY A 300 18.58 -14.62 -11.63
C GLY A 300 18.66 -15.38 -12.96
N SER A 301 17.71 -15.06 -13.85
CA SER A 301 17.57 -15.47 -15.28
C SER A 301 17.03 -16.86 -15.62
N ALA A 302 16.90 -17.81 -14.69
CA ALA A 302 16.36 -19.12 -15.05
C ALA A 302 14.82 -19.07 -15.29
N PRO A 303 14.31 -19.66 -16.41
CA PRO A 303 12.89 -19.70 -16.75
C PRO A 303 12.03 -20.61 -15.85
N SER A 304 12.63 -21.24 -14.84
CA SER A 304 12.05 -22.38 -14.11
C SER A 304 11.44 -22.03 -12.75
N ARG A 305 10.93 -20.81 -12.62
CA ARG A 305 10.38 -20.33 -11.35
C ARG A 305 8.90 -20.73 -11.25
N LEU A 306 8.61 -21.75 -10.44
CA LEU A 306 7.24 -22.25 -10.19
C LEU A 306 6.27 -21.11 -9.85
N ALA A 307 6.81 -20.12 -9.13
CA ALA A 307 6.29 -18.79 -9.05
C ALA A 307 7.41 -17.79 -9.40
N ALA A 308 7.64 -17.55 -10.70
CA ALA A 308 8.50 -16.45 -11.20
C ALA A 308 8.34 -15.12 -10.49
N PRO A 309 7.11 -14.83 -10.04
CA PRO A 309 6.79 -13.84 -9.06
C PRO A 309 7.59 -13.79 -7.74
N ILE A 310 7.85 -14.90 -7.08
CA ILE A 310 8.11 -14.87 -5.63
C ILE A 310 9.58 -14.64 -5.27
N ALA A 311 10.50 -14.85 -6.21
CA ALA A 311 11.90 -14.58 -5.99
C ALA A 311 12.12 -13.06 -5.93
N GLY A 312 12.28 -12.51 -4.73
CA GLY A 312 12.64 -11.10 -4.46
C GLY A 312 14.00 -10.68 -5.02
N SER A 313 14.51 -11.36 -6.05
CA SER A 313 15.76 -11.09 -6.73
C SER A 313 15.46 -10.50 -8.10
N GLY A 314 15.93 -9.27 -8.31
CA GLY A 314 15.88 -8.56 -9.58
C GLY A 314 14.75 -7.54 -9.65
N GLY A 315 15.11 -6.38 -10.17
CA GLY A 315 14.29 -5.20 -10.02
C GLY A 315 13.15 -5.07 -11.03
N GLU A 316 13.12 -5.75 -12.17
CA GLU A 316 12.08 -5.45 -13.17
C GLU A 316 10.92 -6.45 -13.21
N TYR A 317 10.93 -7.45 -12.33
CA TYR A 317 9.90 -8.50 -12.31
C TYR A 317 8.57 -7.98 -11.78
N ASP A 318 7.45 -8.62 -12.16
CA ASP A 318 6.08 -8.21 -11.82
C ASP A 318 5.80 -8.05 -10.31
N THR A 319 6.73 -8.48 -9.48
CA THR A 319 6.56 -8.79 -8.07
C THR A 319 7.48 -8.07 -7.14
N SER A 320 8.54 -7.61 -7.76
CA SER A 320 9.54 -6.71 -7.26
C SER A 320 9.14 -5.31 -7.72
N ARG A 321 9.34 -4.32 -6.85
CA ARG A 321 8.99 -2.90 -7.06
C ARG A 321 7.49 -2.61 -7.13
N GLY A 322 7.05 -1.79 -6.18
CA GLY A 322 5.69 -1.30 -6.10
C GLY A 322 5.07 -1.56 -4.74
N PHE A 323 3.83 -1.14 -4.60
CA PHE A 323 3.04 -1.38 -3.40
C PHE A 323 2.37 -2.77 -3.42
N VAL A 324 2.00 -3.25 -4.60
CA VAL A 324 1.49 -4.62 -4.82
C VAL A 324 2.17 -5.22 -6.05
N SER A 325 2.08 -6.54 -6.20
CA SER A 325 2.52 -7.27 -7.39
C SER A 325 1.67 -6.94 -8.63
N GLY A 326 2.15 -7.32 -9.80
CA GLY A 326 1.45 -7.21 -11.08
C GLY A 326 0.17 -8.05 -11.10
N ASP A 327 0.19 -9.22 -10.47
CA ASP A 327 -0.99 -10.09 -10.36
C ASP A 327 -2.02 -9.53 -9.38
N ASP A 328 -1.57 -8.98 -8.25
CA ASP A 328 -2.44 -8.23 -7.33
C ASP A 328 -3.05 -7.01 -8.04
N ALA A 329 -2.24 -6.25 -8.81
CA ALA A 329 -2.72 -5.11 -9.60
C ALA A 329 -3.73 -5.52 -10.68
N ALA A 330 -3.49 -6.64 -11.37
CA ALA A 330 -4.44 -7.20 -12.34
C ALA A 330 -5.74 -7.64 -11.67
N MET A 331 -5.67 -8.26 -10.49
CA MET A 331 -6.83 -8.65 -9.68
C MET A 331 -7.64 -7.44 -9.24
N ILE A 332 -6.98 -6.38 -8.75
CA ILE A 332 -7.62 -5.12 -8.35
C ILE A 332 -8.29 -4.46 -9.56
N ARG A 333 -7.56 -4.32 -10.68
CA ARG A 333 -8.10 -3.72 -11.90
C ARG A 333 -9.29 -4.51 -12.44
N ALA A 334 -9.20 -5.84 -12.46
CA ALA A 334 -10.32 -6.69 -12.87
C ALA A 334 -11.54 -6.52 -11.95
N ALA A 335 -11.34 -6.34 -10.64
CA ALA A 335 -12.44 -6.07 -9.73
C ALA A 335 -13.10 -4.71 -9.95
N VAL A 336 -12.31 -3.66 -10.16
CA VAL A 336 -12.80 -2.31 -10.45
C VAL A 336 -13.51 -2.25 -11.81
N GLU A 337 -12.99 -2.96 -12.81
CA GLU A 337 -13.55 -2.99 -14.17
C GLU A 337 -14.67 -4.06 -14.34
N GLY A 338 -15.03 -4.80 -13.28
CA GLY A 338 -16.09 -5.82 -13.32
C GLY A 338 -15.76 -7.04 -14.19
N ASN A 339 -14.48 -7.32 -14.43
CA ASN A 339 -14.03 -8.42 -15.29
C ASN A 339 -13.86 -9.72 -14.48
N ALA A 340 -14.96 -10.47 -14.34
CA ALA A 340 -14.99 -11.70 -13.54
C ALA A 340 -14.00 -12.79 -14.03
N ALA A 341 -13.78 -12.91 -15.35
CA ALA A 341 -12.89 -13.93 -15.90
C ALA A 341 -11.42 -13.67 -15.53
N VAL A 342 -10.95 -12.43 -15.73
CA VAL A 342 -9.59 -12.04 -15.33
C VAL A 342 -9.44 -12.07 -13.81
N PHE A 343 -10.46 -11.63 -13.07
CA PHE A 343 -10.46 -11.69 -11.61
C PHE A 343 -10.30 -13.12 -11.10
N ALA A 344 -11.06 -14.08 -11.61
CA ALA A 344 -10.99 -15.48 -11.17
C ALA A 344 -9.61 -16.09 -11.43
N GLU A 345 -9.02 -15.82 -12.61
CA GLU A 345 -7.70 -16.32 -12.96
C GLU A 345 -6.60 -15.65 -12.11
N ALA A 346 -6.66 -14.32 -11.91
CA ALA A 346 -5.73 -13.61 -11.04
C ALA A 346 -5.86 -14.06 -9.57
N ALA A 347 -7.08 -14.32 -9.09
CA ALA A 347 -7.33 -14.85 -7.75
C ALA A 347 -6.71 -16.24 -7.55
N ARG A 348 -6.82 -17.12 -8.56
CA ARG A 348 -6.18 -18.45 -8.54
C ARG A 348 -4.65 -18.32 -8.47
N GLN A 349 -4.07 -17.42 -9.25
CA GLN A 349 -2.62 -17.18 -9.27
C GLN A 349 -2.13 -16.58 -7.95
N THR A 350 -2.79 -15.54 -7.45
CA THR A 350 -2.42 -14.88 -6.19
C THR A 350 -2.58 -15.82 -5.00
N ARG A 351 -3.54 -16.76 -5.01
CA ARG A 351 -3.64 -17.86 -4.02
C ARG A 351 -2.39 -18.74 -4.03
N VAL A 352 -1.98 -19.21 -5.21
CA VAL A 352 -0.77 -20.05 -5.37
C VAL A 352 0.46 -19.29 -4.88
N GLN A 353 0.56 -18.01 -5.23
CA GLN A 353 1.65 -17.16 -4.79
C GLN A 353 1.64 -16.88 -3.29
N MET A 354 0.47 -16.72 -2.69
CA MET A 354 0.33 -16.55 -1.25
C MET A 354 0.84 -17.80 -0.51
N LEU A 355 0.43 -18.99 -0.95
CA LEU A 355 0.84 -20.25 -0.31
C LEU A 355 2.34 -20.54 -0.51
N TYR A 356 2.90 -20.27 -1.69
CA TYR A 356 4.35 -20.38 -1.88
C TYR A 356 5.12 -19.27 -1.18
N GLY A 357 4.54 -18.07 -1.05
CA GLY A 357 5.10 -16.96 -0.29
C GLY A 357 5.30 -17.33 1.18
N LEU A 358 4.30 -17.96 1.82
CA LEU A 358 4.44 -18.49 3.17
C LEU A 358 5.54 -19.56 3.28
N SER A 359 5.79 -20.31 2.21
CA SER A 359 6.79 -21.37 2.19
C SER A 359 8.23 -20.88 1.96
N LEU A 360 8.42 -19.56 1.80
CA LEU A 360 9.75 -18.97 1.66
C LEU A 360 10.58 -19.21 2.92
N PRO A 361 11.85 -19.65 2.79
CA PRO A 361 12.74 -19.86 3.92
C PRO A 361 12.91 -18.53 4.67
N HIS A 362 13.20 -18.50 5.96
CA HIS A 362 13.49 -17.25 6.70
C HIS A 362 12.52 -16.07 6.46
N LEU A 363 11.27 -16.30 6.03
CA LEU A 363 10.25 -15.26 5.83
C LEU A 363 9.24 -15.31 6.97
N VAL A 364 8.72 -16.50 7.23
CA VAL A 364 7.71 -16.76 8.26
C VAL A 364 8.43 -17.24 9.51
N ILE A 365 9.16 -16.32 10.13
CA ILE A 365 9.99 -16.63 11.30
C ILE A 365 9.09 -16.75 12.51
N TRP A 366 8.76 -17.98 12.84
CA TRP A 366 7.87 -18.28 13.95
C TRP A 366 8.60 -18.23 15.28
N SER A 367 7.87 -17.84 16.32
CA SER A 367 8.37 -17.95 17.69
C SER A 367 8.56 -19.41 18.09
N THR A 368 9.68 -19.73 18.74
CA THR A 368 9.87 -21.06 19.34
C THR A 368 9.05 -21.26 20.60
N ASN A 369 8.61 -20.16 21.24
CA ASN A 369 7.95 -20.17 22.54
C ASN A 369 6.46 -19.80 22.47
N HIS A 370 6.03 -19.20 21.36
CA HIS A 370 4.67 -18.69 21.16
C HIS A 370 4.06 -19.25 19.88
N ASP A 371 2.75 -19.11 19.73
CA ASP A 371 2.01 -19.57 18.54
C ASP A 371 1.79 -18.44 17.54
N MET A 372 2.75 -17.53 17.41
CA MET A 372 2.70 -16.42 16.46
C MET A 372 4.08 -16.14 15.85
N LEU A 373 4.08 -15.33 14.79
CA LEU A 373 5.31 -14.77 14.22
C LEU A 373 6.14 -14.06 15.29
N ARG A 374 7.45 -14.31 15.25
CA ARG A 374 8.40 -13.66 16.14
C ARG A 374 8.50 -12.18 15.77
N ASP A 375 8.50 -11.31 16.77
CA ASP A 375 8.73 -9.89 16.57
C ASP A 375 10.24 -9.64 16.29
N PRO A 376 10.60 -8.93 15.22
CA PRO A 376 11.98 -8.70 14.85
C PRO A 376 12.81 -7.93 15.90
N GLN A 377 12.17 -7.03 16.65
CA GLN A 377 12.87 -6.04 17.46
C GLN A 377 12.47 -6.05 18.93
N MET A 378 11.19 -6.28 19.19
CA MET A 378 10.61 -6.39 20.52
C MET A 378 10.14 -7.82 20.73
N PRO A 379 11.06 -8.79 20.82
CA PRO A 379 10.73 -10.20 20.90
C PRO A 379 9.79 -10.47 22.08
N LEU A 380 8.92 -11.46 21.90
CA LEU A 380 8.11 -11.98 22.99
C LEU A 380 9.01 -12.58 24.08
N ALA A 381 8.48 -12.73 25.29
CA ALA A 381 9.24 -13.34 26.40
C ALA A 381 9.76 -14.73 25.98
N GLY A 382 11.07 -14.94 26.11
CA GLY A 382 11.74 -16.18 25.70
C GLY A 382 12.22 -16.23 24.24
N ASP A 383 11.73 -15.33 23.38
CA ASP A 383 12.24 -15.20 22.01
C ASP A 383 13.53 -14.37 22.00
N LYS A 384 14.42 -14.69 21.08
CA LYS A 384 15.59 -13.86 20.78
C LYS A 384 15.17 -12.68 19.89
N PRO A 385 15.88 -11.54 19.83
CA PRO A 385 15.68 -10.55 18.76
C PRO A 385 16.25 -11.05 17.43
N TYR A 386 15.75 -10.57 16.28
CA TYR A 386 16.43 -10.83 15.01
C TYR A 386 17.80 -10.17 15.01
N ALA A 387 18.80 -10.79 14.39
CA ALA A 387 20.16 -10.26 14.34
C ALA A 387 20.54 -10.00 12.88
N ASN A 388 20.62 -8.73 12.47
CA ASN A 388 20.95 -8.33 11.09
C ASN A 388 22.17 -7.40 10.96
N GLU A 389 22.76 -6.94 12.06
CA GLU A 389 23.95 -6.06 12.01
C GLU A 389 25.23 -6.92 12.06
N GLY A 390 25.85 -7.09 10.89
CA GLY A 390 26.95 -8.04 10.62
C GLY A 390 28.27 -7.76 11.33
N ILE A 391 28.42 -8.28 12.55
CA ILE A 391 29.72 -8.38 13.24
C ILE A 391 29.91 -9.72 14.00
N ASP A 392 29.37 -10.82 13.45
CA ASP A 392 29.65 -12.24 13.84
C ASP A 392 28.85 -12.74 15.09
N ALA A 393 28.55 -14.03 15.36
CA ALA A 393 28.84 -15.33 14.74
C ALA A 393 27.74 -16.41 14.99
N SER A 394 26.52 -16.01 15.36
CA SER A 394 25.40 -16.93 15.68
C SER A 394 24.09 -16.55 14.96
N VAL A 395 24.23 -15.98 13.77
CA VAL A 395 23.34 -14.93 13.22
C VAL A 395 22.36 -15.47 12.18
N ASP A 396 21.07 -15.15 12.33
CA ASP A 396 20.05 -15.27 11.28
C ASP A 396 20.31 -14.21 10.18
N ASN A 397 21.13 -14.50 9.16
CA ASN A 397 21.37 -13.58 8.04
C ASN A 397 20.25 -13.66 7.00
N TYR A 398 19.32 -12.68 6.98
CA TYR A 398 18.13 -12.74 6.13
C TYR A 398 18.37 -12.41 4.64
N SER A 399 19.47 -11.72 4.31
CA SER A 399 19.87 -11.47 2.90
C SER A 399 20.57 -12.66 2.25
N ALA A 400 21.27 -13.49 3.03
CA ALA A 400 21.99 -14.67 2.57
C ALA A 400 21.26 -15.94 3.00
N GLU A 401 20.16 -16.26 2.30
CA GLU A 401 19.34 -17.44 2.62
C GLU A 401 20.16 -18.73 2.51
N GLY A 402 21.20 -18.74 1.67
CA GLY A 402 22.13 -19.86 1.50
C GLY A 402 21.91 -20.57 0.17
N ASN A 403 22.35 -21.82 0.07
CA ASN A 403 22.18 -22.63 -1.12
C ASN A 403 21.21 -23.78 -0.83
N TRP A 404 20.23 -23.99 -1.69
CA TRP A 404 19.42 -25.21 -1.69
C TRP A 404 20.07 -26.24 -2.62
N CYS A 405 20.50 -27.38 -2.07
CA CYS A 405 21.09 -28.46 -2.84
C CYS A 405 20.03 -29.49 -3.20
N ALA A 406 19.71 -29.59 -4.49
CA ALA A 406 18.57 -30.35 -4.97
C ALA A 406 18.75 -31.85 -4.72
N PRO A 407 17.89 -32.51 -3.93
CA PRO A 407 17.98 -33.94 -3.70
C PRO A 407 17.82 -34.75 -5.00
N ALA A 408 18.51 -35.88 -5.10
CA ALA A 408 18.42 -36.73 -6.29
C ALA A 408 17.03 -37.34 -6.50
N ASP A 409 16.29 -37.51 -5.41
CA ASP A 409 14.94 -38.06 -5.35
C ASP A 409 13.86 -36.97 -5.34
N TYR A 410 14.21 -35.70 -5.58
CA TYR A 410 13.23 -34.62 -5.58
C TYR A 410 12.29 -34.74 -6.81
N PRO A 411 10.98 -34.96 -6.62
CA PRO A 411 10.08 -35.33 -7.73
C PRO A 411 9.83 -34.18 -8.72
N TYR A 412 10.11 -32.94 -8.32
CA TYR A 412 9.83 -31.74 -9.11
C TYR A 412 11.07 -31.16 -9.79
N LEU A 413 12.20 -31.89 -9.85
CA LEU A 413 13.44 -31.43 -10.48
C LEU A 413 13.19 -30.86 -11.88
N ALA A 414 12.54 -31.62 -12.77
CA ALA A 414 12.26 -31.18 -14.14
C ALA A 414 11.36 -29.93 -14.19
N GLU A 415 10.35 -29.85 -13.31
CA GLU A 415 9.40 -28.74 -13.23
C GLU A 415 10.07 -27.42 -12.83
N ILE A 416 10.95 -27.47 -11.83
CA ILE A 416 11.75 -26.30 -11.43
C ILE A 416 13.08 -26.23 -12.19
N GLY A 417 13.23 -27.03 -13.26
CA GLY A 417 14.38 -27.13 -14.17
C GLY A 417 15.70 -27.59 -13.54
N ALA A 418 15.66 -28.10 -12.31
CA ALA A 418 16.81 -28.38 -11.45
C ALA A 418 17.45 -29.72 -11.78
N ALA A 419 18.72 -29.86 -11.47
CA ALA A 419 19.48 -31.08 -11.61
C ALA A 419 19.80 -31.63 -10.22
N ALA A 420 19.61 -32.94 -10.07
CA ALA A 420 19.98 -33.70 -8.88
C ALA A 420 21.43 -33.37 -8.45
N GLY A 421 21.62 -33.14 -7.14
CA GLY A 421 22.92 -32.84 -6.54
C GLY A 421 23.45 -31.43 -6.80
N THR A 422 22.77 -30.60 -7.60
CA THR A 422 23.19 -29.22 -7.85
C THR A 422 22.69 -28.29 -6.77
N CYS A 423 23.57 -27.43 -6.26
CA CYS A 423 23.22 -26.38 -5.30
C CYS A 423 22.87 -25.08 -6.01
N TYR A 424 21.78 -24.46 -5.60
CA TYR A 424 21.25 -23.23 -6.16
C TYR A 424 21.27 -22.14 -5.11
N GLY A 425 21.84 -20.99 -5.47
CA GLY A 425 21.87 -19.82 -4.61
C GLY A 425 20.46 -19.28 -4.37
N HIS A 426 20.15 -19.13 -3.09
CA HIS A 426 19.01 -18.39 -2.60
C HIS A 426 19.52 -17.09 -1.96
N GLN A 427 19.32 -15.99 -2.66
CA GLN A 427 19.51 -14.65 -2.15
C GLN A 427 18.19 -13.91 -2.23
N ARG A 428 17.89 -13.18 -1.16
CA ARG A 428 16.87 -12.14 -1.16
C ARG A 428 17.58 -10.82 -1.11
N ASP A 429 17.21 -9.95 -2.03
CA ASP A 429 17.58 -8.56 -1.92
C ASP A 429 16.63 -7.94 -0.89
N GLU A 430 17.14 -7.62 0.30
CA GLU A 430 16.41 -6.88 1.34
C GLU A 430 15.81 -5.56 0.80
N ALA A 431 16.40 -5.02 -0.26
CA ALA A 431 15.89 -3.83 -0.91
C ALA A 431 14.63 -4.12 -1.77
N HIS A 432 14.31 -5.37 -2.13
CA HIS A 432 13.13 -5.73 -2.91
C HIS A 432 12.08 -6.41 -2.02
N LEU A 433 11.09 -5.63 -1.61
CA LEU A 433 9.96 -6.17 -0.88
C LEU A 433 9.16 -7.15 -1.74
N PHE A 434 8.88 -8.30 -1.13
CA PHE A 434 7.92 -9.28 -1.60
C PHE A 434 6.49 -8.75 -1.36
N ASN A 435 5.81 -8.27 -2.41
CA ASN A 435 4.51 -7.57 -2.30
C ASN A 435 3.35 -8.39 -2.88
N HIS A 436 3.11 -9.60 -2.37
CA HIS A 436 2.08 -10.51 -2.90
C HIS A 436 0.94 -10.76 -1.94
N GLY A 437 -0.22 -11.07 -2.52
CA GLY A 437 -1.34 -11.62 -1.78
C GLY A 437 -2.07 -10.58 -0.94
N PHE A 438 -1.77 -9.29 -1.11
CA PHE A 438 -2.53 -8.23 -0.44
C PHE A 438 -3.89 -8.07 -1.13
N ALA A 439 -3.94 -8.08 -2.46
CA ALA A 439 -5.21 -8.13 -3.19
C ALA A 439 -6.02 -9.39 -2.83
N TYR A 440 -5.33 -10.53 -2.70
CA TYR A 440 -5.95 -11.77 -2.26
C TYR A 440 -6.54 -11.63 -0.85
N TRP A 441 -5.78 -11.12 0.12
CA TRP A 441 -6.27 -10.81 1.47
C TRP A 441 -7.52 -9.93 1.47
N LEU A 442 -7.48 -8.82 0.72
CA LEU A 442 -8.59 -7.90 0.58
C LEU A 442 -9.83 -8.54 -0.04
N ALA A 443 -9.65 -9.51 -0.95
CA ALA A 443 -10.74 -10.23 -1.60
C ALA A 443 -11.29 -11.41 -0.80
N THR A 444 -10.45 -12.12 -0.02
CA THR A 444 -10.81 -13.37 0.67
C THR A 444 -10.93 -13.29 2.19
N GLY A 445 -10.13 -12.45 2.86
CA GLY A 445 -10.05 -12.48 4.31
C GLY A 445 -9.42 -13.77 4.81
N ASP A 446 -8.67 -14.48 3.95
CA ASP A 446 -8.00 -15.72 4.29
C ASP A 446 -6.99 -15.48 5.42
N PRO A 447 -7.07 -16.20 6.56
CA PRO A 447 -6.14 -16.03 7.67
C PRO A 447 -4.68 -16.32 7.25
N ARG A 448 -4.45 -17.20 6.27
CA ARG A 448 -3.11 -17.50 5.73
C ARG A 448 -2.55 -16.31 4.96
N ALA A 449 -3.40 -15.59 4.23
CA ALA A 449 -2.99 -14.35 3.55
C ALA A 449 -2.66 -13.23 4.55
N ALA A 450 -3.40 -13.13 5.67
CA ALA A 450 -3.07 -12.22 6.76
C ALA A 450 -1.70 -12.54 7.39
N ILE A 451 -1.44 -13.82 7.69
CA ILE A 451 -0.14 -14.28 8.20
C ILE A 451 0.98 -13.93 7.20
N LEU A 452 0.73 -14.05 5.89
CA LEU A 452 1.71 -13.67 4.88
C LEU A 452 2.03 -12.17 4.93
N GLN A 453 1.03 -11.28 4.97
CA GLN A 453 1.27 -9.83 5.04
C GLN A 453 2.04 -9.44 6.32
N GLN A 454 1.73 -10.11 7.44
CA GLN A 454 2.46 -9.91 8.68
C GLN A 454 3.90 -10.41 8.58
N SER A 455 4.15 -11.54 7.90
CA SER A 455 5.49 -12.09 7.67
C SER A 455 6.33 -11.17 6.77
N ILE A 456 5.73 -10.65 5.70
CA ILE A 456 6.31 -9.64 4.80
C ILE A 456 6.77 -8.41 5.60
N SER A 457 5.94 -7.99 6.55
CA SER A 457 6.23 -6.85 7.42
C SER A 457 7.32 -7.17 8.43
N ALA A 458 7.26 -8.32 9.09
CA ALA A 458 8.31 -8.81 9.99
C ALA A 458 9.66 -8.83 9.27
N TYR A 459 9.70 -9.35 8.05
CA TYR A 459 10.90 -9.44 7.22
C TYR A 459 11.45 -8.05 6.87
N MET A 460 10.62 -7.12 6.41
CA MET A 460 11.11 -5.76 6.11
C MET A 460 11.62 -5.02 7.33
N LEU A 461 10.98 -5.27 8.47
CA LEU A 461 11.37 -4.72 9.76
C LEU A 461 12.54 -5.47 10.40
N ALA A 462 12.95 -6.61 9.86
CA ALA A 462 14.19 -7.28 10.22
C ALA A 462 15.38 -6.55 9.61
N ALA A 463 15.32 -6.35 8.29
CA ALA A 463 16.44 -5.92 7.44
C ALA A 463 17.04 -4.57 7.84
N ASN A 464 16.21 -3.67 8.37
CA ASN A 464 16.54 -2.25 8.48
C ASN A 464 16.45 -1.73 9.90
N TYR A 465 16.85 -2.47 10.93
CA TYR A 465 16.65 -2.00 12.30
C TYR A 465 17.88 -2.15 13.18
N LYS A 466 18.11 -1.11 13.97
CA LYS A 466 19.04 -1.13 15.10
C LYS A 466 18.31 -1.65 16.32
N ARG A 467 18.95 -2.54 17.07
CA ARG A 467 18.39 -3.00 18.35
C ARG A 467 18.14 -1.80 19.25
N ALA A 468 16.90 -1.62 19.65
CA ALA A 468 16.46 -0.51 20.47
C ALA A 468 15.78 -1.02 21.74
N ALA A 469 16.05 -0.38 22.87
CA ALA A 469 15.47 -0.75 24.16
C ALA A 469 13.99 -0.33 24.23
N GLY A 470 13.09 -1.20 23.77
CA GLY A 470 11.63 -1.03 23.94
C GLY A 470 10.94 -0.11 22.94
N SER A 471 11.60 0.25 21.84
CA SER A 471 11.02 1.02 20.74
C SER A 471 11.38 0.40 19.39
N TYR A 472 10.56 0.60 18.37
CA TYR A 472 10.89 0.22 17.00
C TYR A 472 11.65 1.36 16.30
N LEU A 473 12.91 1.17 15.92
CA LEU A 473 13.76 2.25 15.37
C LEU A 473 14.17 2.01 13.92
N PRO A 474 13.56 2.70 12.94
CA PRO A 474 13.90 2.48 11.54
C PRO A 474 15.36 2.87 11.29
N ARG A 475 16.08 2.03 10.56
CA ARG A 475 17.36 2.38 9.97
C ARG A 475 17.10 3.22 8.73
N PHE A 476 17.63 4.44 8.74
CA PHE A 476 17.87 5.20 7.52
C PHE A 476 19.00 4.52 6.77
N ALA A 477 18.68 3.99 5.60
CA ALA A 477 19.61 3.25 4.77
C ALA A 477 19.47 3.71 3.31
N TYR A 478 18.80 2.89 2.52
CA TYR A 478 18.61 3.07 1.08
C TYR A 478 17.13 3.44 0.84
N GLN A 479 16.82 4.50 0.08
CA GLN A 479 15.43 5.02 -0.09
C GLN A 479 14.40 3.94 -0.37
N ARG A 480 14.82 2.94 -1.15
CA ARG A 480 14.00 1.80 -1.52
C ARG A 480 13.50 1.03 -0.29
N ALA A 481 14.40 0.77 0.66
CA ALA A 481 14.09 0.07 1.89
C ALA A 481 13.10 0.87 2.75
N THR A 482 13.32 2.18 2.89
CA THR A 482 12.41 3.09 3.61
C THR A 482 11.00 3.03 3.03
N VAL A 483 10.85 3.18 1.71
CA VAL A 483 9.53 3.16 1.09
C VAL A 483 8.87 1.78 1.16
N ASN A 484 9.64 0.70 1.02
CA ASN A 484 9.15 -0.66 1.22
C ASN A 484 8.69 -0.92 2.65
N GLN A 485 9.39 -0.39 3.66
CA GLN A 485 8.92 -0.49 5.04
C GLN A 485 7.53 0.16 5.18
N PHE A 486 7.31 1.33 4.61
CA PHE A 486 5.99 1.98 4.67
C PHE A 486 4.92 1.25 3.87
N ASN A 487 5.27 0.55 2.78
CA ASN A 487 4.36 -0.38 2.10
C ASN A 487 3.95 -1.52 3.02
N ALA A 488 4.91 -2.20 3.62
CA ALA A 488 4.67 -3.32 4.51
C ALA A 488 3.87 -2.89 5.77
N LEU A 489 4.23 -1.75 6.36
CA LEU A 489 3.49 -1.19 7.50
C LEU A 489 2.05 -0.81 7.13
N TRP A 490 1.80 -0.39 5.89
CA TRP A 490 0.43 -0.14 5.43
C TRP A 490 -0.39 -1.43 5.36
N THR A 491 0.15 -2.51 4.77
CA THR A 491 -0.56 -3.79 4.69
C THR A 491 -0.74 -4.42 6.07
N LEU A 492 0.27 -4.30 6.95
CA LEU A 492 0.19 -4.72 8.35
C LEU A 492 -0.89 -3.95 9.12
N ARG A 493 -0.98 -2.63 8.94
CA ARG A 493 -2.05 -1.80 9.52
C ARG A 493 -3.43 -2.33 9.09
N ASP A 494 -3.59 -2.63 7.81
CA ASP A 494 -4.85 -3.16 7.28
C ASP A 494 -5.22 -4.50 7.92
N VAL A 495 -4.26 -5.42 8.03
CA VAL A 495 -4.45 -6.71 8.73
C VAL A 495 -4.85 -6.48 10.18
N ALA A 496 -4.13 -5.65 10.93
CA ALA A 496 -4.43 -5.44 12.36
C ALA A 496 -5.78 -4.73 12.62
N LEU A 497 -6.31 -3.99 11.65
CA LEU A 497 -7.64 -3.38 11.73
C LEU A 497 -8.77 -4.37 11.45
N HIS A 498 -8.49 -5.42 10.66
CA HIS A 498 -9.52 -6.28 10.10
C HIS A 498 -9.36 -7.75 10.51
N ALA A 499 -8.29 -8.09 11.21
CA ALA A 499 -7.98 -9.42 11.68
C ALA A 499 -7.43 -9.42 13.10
N SER A 500 -7.80 -10.45 13.84
CA SER A 500 -7.28 -10.71 15.19
C SER A 500 -7.30 -12.20 15.46
N GLY A 501 -6.40 -12.72 16.28
CA GLY A 501 -6.40 -14.12 16.65
C GLY A 501 -5.07 -14.59 17.20
N PRO A 502 -5.00 -15.86 17.64
CA PRO A 502 -3.83 -16.40 18.34
C PRO A 502 -2.56 -16.45 17.47
N LEU A 503 -2.70 -16.54 16.15
CA LEU A 503 -1.59 -16.64 15.21
C LEU A 503 -1.11 -15.28 14.66
N LEU A 504 -1.80 -14.19 15.01
CA LEU A 504 -1.54 -12.85 14.51
C LEU A 504 -0.98 -11.94 15.61
N TRP A 505 -0.24 -10.91 15.23
CA TRP A 505 0.16 -9.90 16.20
C TRP A 505 -1.06 -9.11 16.69
N PRO A 506 -1.16 -8.84 18.00
CA PRO A 506 -2.22 -8.00 18.52
C PRO A 506 -2.17 -6.60 17.93
N LYS A 507 -3.35 -6.01 17.67
CA LYS A 507 -3.46 -4.64 17.15
C LYS A 507 -2.63 -3.61 17.94
N PRO A 508 -2.64 -3.58 19.29
CA PRO A 508 -1.84 -2.61 20.04
C PRO A 508 -0.33 -2.70 19.76
N ARG A 509 0.19 -3.90 19.49
CA ARG A 509 1.59 -4.08 19.09
C ARG A 509 1.85 -3.47 17.72
N THR A 510 0.99 -3.79 16.75
CA THR A 510 1.09 -3.26 15.38
C THR A 510 1.01 -1.74 15.37
N ASP A 511 0.08 -1.16 16.13
CA ASP A 511 -0.06 0.30 16.24
C ASP A 511 1.23 0.92 16.81
N LYS A 512 1.76 0.36 17.91
CA LYS A 512 3.04 0.82 18.48
C LYS A 512 4.18 0.76 17.47
N MET A 513 4.27 -0.33 16.71
CA MET A 513 5.28 -0.51 15.67
C MET A 513 5.18 0.56 14.59
N ILE A 514 3.98 0.82 14.08
CA ILE A 514 3.74 1.88 13.10
C ILE A 514 4.11 3.26 13.67
N ASP A 515 3.69 3.54 14.90
CA ASP A 515 3.89 4.84 15.54
C ASP A 515 5.36 5.13 15.83
N ASP A 516 6.06 4.17 16.43
CA ASP A 516 7.49 4.28 16.71
C ASP A 516 8.30 4.44 15.41
N VAL A 517 7.97 3.66 14.37
CA VAL A 517 8.66 3.76 13.08
C VAL A 517 8.40 5.11 12.42
N TRP A 518 7.16 5.60 12.45
CA TRP A 518 6.84 6.89 11.89
C TRP A 518 7.57 8.02 12.63
N ALA A 519 7.52 8.02 13.97
CA ALA A 519 8.19 9.03 14.80
C ALA A 519 9.72 8.97 14.63
N GLY A 520 10.30 7.77 14.64
CA GLY A 520 11.72 7.55 14.42
C GLY A 520 12.17 8.01 13.04
N TRP A 521 11.33 7.83 12.01
CA TRP A 521 11.62 8.31 10.66
C TRP A 521 11.54 9.83 10.54
N GLN A 522 10.49 10.46 11.10
CA GLN A 522 10.36 11.91 11.09
C GLN A 522 11.53 12.59 11.81
N LYS A 523 11.94 12.09 12.97
CA LYS A 523 13.08 12.63 13.72
C LYS A 523 14.39 12.55 12.91
N GLN A 524 14.60 11.47 12.17
CA GLN A 524 15.78 11.31 11.32
C GLN A 524 15.73 12.24 10.10
N LEU A 525 14.55 12.44 9.51
CA LEU A 525 14.35 13.40 8.43
C LEU A 525 14.65 14.83 8.88
N GLU A 526 14.15 15.23 10.06
CA GLU A 526 14.44 16.54 10.67
C GLU A 526 15.93 16.73 10.94
N ALA A 527 16.61 15.69 11.46
CA ALA A 527 18.05 15.74 11.68
C ALA A 527 18.84 15.90 10.38
N MET A 528 18.43 15.21 9.32
CA MET A 528 19.03 15.34 7.99
C MET A 528 18.80 16.73 7.39
N ASP A 529 17.58 17.28 7.51
CA ASP A 529 17.26 18.62 7.02
C ASP A 529 18.00 19.73 7.80
N ALA A 530 18.37 19.48 9.06
CA ALA A 530 19.16 20.40 9.89
C ALA A 530 20.69 20.22 9.73
N ALA A 531 21.14 19.11 9.16
CA ALA A 531 22.55 18.77 9.08
C ALA A 531 23.28 19.61 8.01
N THR A 532 24.51 20.01 8.33
CA THR A 532 25.30 20.93 7.51
C THR A 532 26.37 20.25 6.66
N ASP A 533 26.54 18.93 6.81
CA ASP A 533 27.50 18.17 6.02
C ASP A 533 27.09 18.15 4.53
N ALA A 534 28.07 17.93 3.66
CA ALA A 534 27.86 17.98 2.22
C ALA A 534 26.77 17.01 1.77
N TYR A 535 26.74 15.80 2.33
CA TYR A 535 25.77 14.78 1.99
C TYR A 535 24.34 15.20 2.36
N SER A 536 24.12 15.61 3.61
CA SER A 536 22.80 16.00 4.13
C SER A 536 22.25 17.24 3.44
N ARG A 537 23.10 18.24 3.16
CA ARG A 537 22.71 19.40 2.35
C ARG A 537 22.25 18.98 0.95
N SER A 538 22.95 18.01 0.35
CA SER A 538 22.58 17.48 -0.95
C SER A 538 21.23 16.75 -0.93
N ALA A 539 21.02 15.89 0.07
CA ALA A 539 19.77 15.17 0.28
C ALA A 539 18.62 16.14 0.53
N THR A 540 18.86 17.21 1.28
CA THR A 540 17.90 18.29 1.55
C THR A 540 17.57 19.09 0.30
N ALA A 541 18.56 19.47 -0.49
CA ALA A 541 18.38 20.22 -1.74
C ALA A 541 17.51 19.46 -2.75
N ILE A 542 17.72 18.14 -2.89
CA ILE A 542 16.92 17.26 -3.75
C ILE A 542 15.69 16.67 -3.04
N ARG A 543 15.44 17.03 -1.77
CA ARG A 543 14.28 16.58 -0.98
C ARG A 543 14.17 15.07 -0.83
N ALA A 544 15.30 14.42 -0.67
CA ALA A 544 15.34 12.99 -0.53
C ALA A 544 14.82 12.49 0.83
N VAL A 545 14.52 11.20 0.91
CA VAL A 545 13.85 10.56 2.05
C VAL A 545 14.77 9.75 2.98
N ASP A 546 16.09 9.76 2.74
CA ASP A 546 17.04 8.91 3.46
C ASP A 546 18.45 9.53 3.58
N SER A 547 19.24 9.04 4.55
CA SER A 547 20.60 9.46 4.85
C SER A 547 21.55 8.27 5.00
N ASN A 548 22.33 7.96 3.96
CA ASN A 548 23.40 6.97 4.02
C ASN A 548 24.64 7.40 3.20
N GLY A 549 25.83 7.31 3.83
CA GLY A 549 27.12 7.74 3.30
C GLY A 549 27.61 7.01 2.03
N ASP A 550 26.96 5.89 1.64
CA ASP A 550 27.41 5.10 0.50
C ASP A 550 26.93 5.62 -0.85
N ASN A 551 25.78 6.32 -0.96
CA ASN A 551 25.31 6.89 -2.24
C ASN A 551 24.07 7.78 -2.05
N ALA A 552 24.16 9.06 -2.40
CA ALA A 552 22.97 9.87 -2.64
C ALA A 552 22.44 9.66 -4.08
N TYR A 553 21.72 8.55 -4.26
CA TYR A 553 20.57 8.34 -5.15
C TYR A 553 20.64 7.89 -6.62
N ASN A 554 19.73 6.94 -6.84
CA ASN A 554 19.25 6.42 -8.10
C ASN A 554 17.73 6.69 -8.25
N THR A 555 17.31 7.31 -9.36
CA THR A 555 15.90 7.57 -9.75
C THR A 555 14.95 6.40 -9.58
N TYR A 556 15.47 5.19 -9.79
CA TYR A 556 14.69 3.96 -9.80
C TYR A 556 13.98 3.72 -8.46
N GLN A 557 14.49 4.29 -7.36
CA GLN A 557 14.10 3.90 -6.02
C GLN A 557 12.92 4.65 -5.42
N ILE A 558 12.82 5.97 -5.59
CA ILE A 558 11.65 6.71 -5.09
C ILE A 558 10.48 6.50 -6.04
N HIS A 559 10.71 6.63 -7.35
CA HIS A 559 9.60 6.56 -8.31
C HIS A 559 9.07 5.14 -8.44
N GLY A 560 9.96 4.14 -8.35
CA GLY A 560 9.62 2.73 -8.56
C GLY A 560 8.95 2.05 -7.36
N TYR A 561 8.88 2.69 -6.19
CA TYR A 561 8.48 2.01 -4.96
C TYR A 561 7.50 2.89 -4.17
N GLY A 562 6.44 2.26 -3.68
CA GLY A 562 5.57 2.69 -2.57
C GLY A 562 4.99 4.10 -2.53
N ILE A 563 4.99 4.83 -3.65
CA ILE A 563 4.26 6.10 -3.73
C ILE A 563 2.76 5.91 -3.48
N GLU A 564 2.24 4.73 -3.85
CA GLU A 564 0.87 4.33 -3.58
C GLU A 564 0.61 4.22 -2.07
N ALA A 565 1.48 3.56 -1.30
CA ALA A 565 1.31 3.50 0.15
C ALA A 565 1.51 4.86 0.80
N ALA A 566 2.46 5.67 0.34
CA ALA A 566 2.64 7.04 0.81
C ALA A 566 1.37 7.88 0.61
N TYR A 567 0.71 7.70 -0.55
CA TYR A 567 -0.59 8.31 -0.83
C TYR A 567 -1.67 7.85 0.14
N LEU A 568 -1.78 6.54 0.38
CA LEU A 568 -2.75 6.00 1.32
C LEU A 568 -2.48 6.46 2.78
N TRP A 569 -1.22 6.55 3.19
CA TRP A 569 -0.81 7.15 4.47
C TRP A 569 -1.22 8.62 4.57
N ALA A 570 -1.06 9.40 3.49
CA ALA A 570 -1.49 10.78 3.46
C ALA A 570 -3.02 10.91 3.63
N LEU A 571 -3.80 10.07 2.95
CA LEU A 571 -5.26 10.00 3.13
C LEU A 571 -5.66 9.57 4.54
N ALA A 572 -4.81 8.79 5.23
CA ALA A 572 -4.98 8.40 6.63
C ALA A 572 -4.43 9.43 7.64
N GLY A 573 -4.13 10.66 7.21
CA GLY A 573 -3.67 11.73 8.10
C GLY A 573 -2.18 11.74 8.41
N ARG A 574 -1.37 10.97 7.66
CA ARG A 574 0.11 10.93 7.78
C ARG A 574 0.78 11.40 6.48
N PRO A 575 0.68 12.69 6.12
CA PRO A 575 1.06 13.20 4.81
C PRO A 575 2.57 13.31 4.57
N MET A 576 3.38 13.22 5.61
CA MET A 576 4.79 13.64 5.55
C MET A 576 5.61 12.85 4.52
N LEU A 577 5.41 11.54 4.41
CA LEU A 577 6.11 10.71 3.42
C LEU A 577 5.76 11.12 1.98
N LEU A 578 4.46 11.28 1.68
CA LEU A 578 4.02 11.72 0.36
C LEU A 578 4.49 13.13 0.05
N ARG A 579 4.41 14.05 1.03
CA ARG A 579 4.90 15.43 0.89
C ARG A 579 6.38 15.42 0.48
N ARG A 580 7.22 14.68 1.18
CA ARG A 580 8.66 14.61 0.87
C ARG A 580 8.93 14.02 -0.51
N ILE A 581 8.22 12.95 -0.89
CA ILE A 581 8.28 12.39 -2.25
C ILE A 581 7.81 13.41 -3.30
N GLY A 582 6.74 14.15 -3.01
CA GLY A 582 6.20 15.20 -3.87
C GLY A 582 7.19 16.35 -4.08
N GLU A 583 7.82 16.83 -3.02
CA GLU A 583 8.89 17.85 -3.08
C GLU A 583 10.05 17.37 -3.97
N HIS A 584 10.48 16.12 -3.82
CA HIS A 584 11.49 15.51 -4.69
C HIS A 584 11.07 15.53 -6.17
N LEU A 585 9.84 15.11 -6.45
CA LEU A 585 9.30 15.08 -7.81
C LEU A 585 9.13 16.48 -8.40
N ILE A 586 8.77 17.48 -7.60
CA ILE A 586 8.69 18.89 -8.01
C ILE A 586 10.06 19.40 -8.44
N VAL A 587 11.10 19.17 -7.64
CA VAL A 587 12.47 19.58 -8.01
C VAL A 587 12.88 18.95 -9.34
N ARG A 588 12.63 17.66 -9.52
CA ARG A 588 13.10 16.92 -10.69
C ARG A 588 12.30 17.22 -11.95
N PHE A 589 11.00 17.09 -11.90
CA PHE A 589 10.19 17.15 -13.10
C PHE A 589 9.52 18.51 -13.31
N GLY A 590 9.36 19.28 -12.24
CA GLY A 590 8.91 20.67 -12.32
C GLY A 590 10.06 21.63 -12.59
N LEU A 591 11.05 21.70 -11.68
CA LEU A 591 12.12 22.71 -11.77
C LEU A 591 13.20 22.37 -12.81
N ILE A 592 13.61 21.09 -12.89
CA ILE A 592 14.63 20.64 -13.87
C ILE A 592 14.00 20.31 -15.22
N GLY A 593 13.01 19.41 -15.24
CA GLY A 593 12.21 19.07 -16.42
C GLY A 593 12.77 17.94 -17.29
N GLY A 594 11.90 17.29 -18.06
CA GLY A 594 12.24 16.31 -19.11
C GLY A 594 13.06 15.10 -18.65
N THR A 595 13.79 14.50 -19.59
CA THR A 595 14.76 13.42 -19.34
C THR A 595 15.85 13.88 -18.38
N ARG A 596 16.18 15.17 -18.35
CA ARG A 596 17.13 15.72 -17.38
C ARG A 596 16.67 15.59 -15.95
N GLY A 597 15.38 15.81 -15.68
CA GLY A 597 14.78 15.57 -14.36
C GLY A 597 14.99 14.12 -13.92
N TYR A 598 15.01 13.19 -14.88
CA TYR A 598 15.33 11.80 -14.64
C TYR A 598 16.84 11.57 -14.43
N TYR A 599 17.70 11.70 -15.44
CA TYR A 599 19.12 11.31 -15.31
C TYR A 599 20.00 12.28 -14.52
N GLY A 600 19.53 13.52 -14.30
CA GLY A 600 20.35 14.56 -13.69
C GLY A 600 21.52 14.99 -14.56
N HIS A 601 22.65 15.34 -13.93
CA HIS A 601 23.83 15.87 -14.64
C HIS A 601 24.70 14.78 -15.33
N GLY A 602 24.45 13.48 -15.10
CA GLY A 602 25.30 12.39 -15.59
C GLY A 602 24.63 11.43 -16.59
N SER A 603 25.41 10.47 -17.09
CA SER A 603 24.93 9.37 -17.94
C SER A 603 24.38 8.17 -17.13
N GLY A 604 24.59 8.20 -15.80
CA GLY A 604 24.10 7.20 -14.85
C GLY A 604 22.67 7.46 -14.38
N SER A 605 22.12 6.49 -13.65
CA SER A 605 20.73 6.50 -13.18
C SER A 605 20.48 7.39 -11.96
N GLY A 606 21.23 8.48 -11.78
CA GLY A 606 21.20 9.24 -10.53
C GLY A 606 21.84 10.62 -10.63
N PHE A 607 21.50 11.49 -9.67
CA PHE A 607 22.25 12.72 -9.46
C PHE A 607 23.54 12.36 -8.72
N ALA A 608 24.71 12.53 -9.34
CA ALA A 608 25.97 12.46 -8.60
C ALA A 608 26.06 13.73 -7.74
N ILE A 609 25.63 13.63 -6.49
CA ILE A 609 25.42 14.83 -5.68
C ILE A 609 26.70 15.31 -4.99
N LEU A 610 27.72 14.46 -4.92
CA LEU A 610 29.09 14.84 -4.59
C LEU A 610 30.00 14.54 -5.79
N LYS A 611 30.86 15.51 -6.12
CA LYS A 611 31.97 15.35 -7.05
C LYS A 611 33.25 15.51 -6.25
N ASP A 612 34.07 14.47 -6.21
CA ASP A 612 35.33 14.45 -5.46
C ASP A 612 35.14 14.80 -3.96
N GLY A 613 34.04 14.34 -3.36
CA GLY A 613 33.70 14.58 -1.95
C GLY A 613 33.08 15.96 -1.64
N ALA A 614 32.91 16.83 -2.64
CA ALA A 614 32.31 18.16 -2.50
C ALA A 614 31.01 18.30 -3.29
N LEU A 615 30.15 19.23 -2.87
CA LEU A 615 28.96 19.58 -3.64
C LEU A 615 29.38 20.37 -4.89
N PRO A 616 28.93 19.99 -6.10
CA PRO A 616 29.19 20.78 -7.31
C PRO A 616 28.28 22.03 -7.44
N TYR A 617 27.53 22.34 -6.37
CA TYR A 617 26.63 23.49 -6.23
C TYR A 617 26.67 23.97 -4.76
N ASP A 618 26.00 25.08 -4.46
CA ASP A 618 26.05 25.76 -3.15
C ASP A 618 25.27 25.08 -2.00
N GLY A 619 24.76 23.86 -2.21
CA GLY A 619 23.91 23.15 -1.26
C GLY A 619 22.45 23.62 -1.22
N THR A 620 22.05 24.58 -2.06
CA THR A 620 20.65 25.01 -2.18
C THR A 620 19.92 24.26 -3.29
N THR A 621 18.58 24.26 -3.25
CA THR A 621 17.77 23.72 -4.34
C THR A 621 18.01 24.47 -5.66
N ALA A 622 18.04 25.81 -5.64
CA ALA A 622 18.33 26.64 -6.81
C ALA A 622 19.69 26.32 -7.43
N GLY A 623 20.73 26.21 -6.59
CA GLY A 623 22.07 25.82 -7.03
C GLY A 623 22.09 24.42 -7.66
N LEU A 624 21.41 23.45 -7.05
CA LEU A 624 21.25 22.11 -7.61
C LEU A 624 20.54 22.15 -8.98
N VAL A 625 19.45 22.89 -9.11
CA VAL A 625 18.68 23.02 -10.36
C VAL A 625 19.53 23.66 -11.45
N ALA A 626 20.22 24.76 -11.13
CA ALA A 626 21.10 25.46 -12.06
C ALA A 626 22.22 24.53 -12.55
N TRP A 627 22.93 23.87 -11.63
CA TRP A 627 23.96 22.89 -11.95
C TRP A 627 23.40 21.75 -12.81
N SER A 628 22.26 21.19 -12.45
CA SER A 628 21.65 20.07 -13.21
C SER A 628 21.34 20.43 -14.67
N LYS A 629 21.01 21.69 -14.93
CA LYS A 629 20.73 22.21 -16.28
C LYS A 629 21.98 22.49 -17.11
N THR A 630 23.18 22.57 -16.52
CA THR A 630 24.43 22.78 -17.28
C THR A 630 24.90 21.56 -18.05
N ALA A 631 24.46 20.34 -17.68
CA ALA A 631 24.72 19.17 -18.52
C ALA A 631 24.11 19.37 -19.92
N THR A 632 24.57 18.65 -20.93
CA THR A 632 24.09 18.82 -22.32
C THR A 632 23.52 17.55 -22.93
N GLU A 633 23.66 16.40 -22.26
CA GLU A 633 23.32 15.09 -22.80
C GLU A 633 21.80 14.84 -22.88
N TRP A 634 21.01 15.39 -21.95
CA TRP A 634 19.59 15.05 -21.81
C TRP A 634 18.65 16.24 -22.03
N PRO A 635 17.54 16.11 -22.78
CA PRO A 635 16.58 17.19 -22.95
C PRO A 635 15.88 17.53 -21.62
N ILE A 636 15.57 18.83 -21.44
CA ILE A 636 14.80 19.36 -20.30
C ILE A 636 13.31 19.49 -20.60
N ASP A 637 12.93 19.35 -21.86
CA ASP A 637 11.60 19.66 -22.38
C ASP A 637 10.94 18.49 -23.13
N SER A 638 11.59 17.31 -23.15
CA SER A 638 11.04 16.03 -23.61
C SER A 638 11.55 14.89 -22.72
N PHE A 639 10.91 13.72 -22.78
CA PHE A 639 11.36 12.50 -22.10
C PHE A 639 12.12 11.54 -23.04
N ASP A 640 12.69 12.07 -24.13
CA ASP A 640 13.46 11.24 -25.07
C ASP A 640 14.65 10.59 -24.35
N GLY A 641 14.74 9.26 -24.44
CA GLY A 641 15.75 8.46 -23.75
C GLY A 641 15.42 8.08 -22.30
N ALA A 642 14.38 8.65 -21.69
CA ALA A 642 13.94 8.26 -20.36
C ALA A 642 13.07 6.98 -20.39
N PRO A 643 13.19 6.09 -19.38
CA PRO A 643 12.37 4.90 -19.27
C PRO A 643 10.91 5.24 -18.93
N ALA A 644 9.99 4.92 -19.84
CA ALA A 644 8.60 5.38 -19.79
C ALA A 644 7.87 5.01 -18.48
N HIS A 645 8.10 3.80 -17.95
CA HIS A 645 7.45 3.35 -16.72
C HIS A 645 7.84 4.19 -15.49
N TYR A 646 9.08 4.70 -15.39
CA TYR A 646 9.46 5.56 -14.28
C TYR A 646 8.90 6.97 -14.40
N VAL A 647 8.85 7.50 -15.63
CA VAL A 647 8.23 8.82 -15.87
C VAL A 647 6.72 8.74 -15.58
N LEU A 648 6.06 7.64 -15.96
CA LEU A 648 4.67 7.36 -15.63
C LEU A 648 4.43 7.34 -14.11
N ARG A 649 5.30 6.67 -13.36
CA ARG A 649 5.18 6.65 -11.89
C ARG A 649 5.43 8.01 -11.25
N ALA A 650 6.40 8.78 -11.74
CA ALA A 650 6.64 10.14 -11.28
C ALA A 650 5.43 11.05 -11.54
N TRP A 651 4.82 10.93 -12.72
CA TRP A 651 3.60 11.63 -13.09
C TRP A 651 2.45 11.31 -12.13
N TRP A 652 2.21 10.03 -11.85
CA TRP A 652 1.19 9.63 -10.88
C TRP A 652 1.52 10.05 -9.46
N GLY A 653 2.79 10.05 -9.10
CA GLY A 653 3.27 10.59 -7.83
C GLY A 653 2.91 12.05 -7.61
N LEU A 654 3.11 12.89 -8.62
CA LEU A 654 2.72 14.29 -8.56
C LEU A 654 1.19 14.45 -8.54
N LYS A 655 0.43 13.61 -9.26
CA LYS A 655 -1.04 13.61 -9.16
C LYS A 655 -1.53 13.24 -7.75
N MET A 656 -0.96 12.19 -7.16
CA MET A 656 -1.24 11.79 -5.77
C MET A 656 -0.88 12.90 -4.79
N THR A 657 0.27 13.54 -4.99
CA THR A 657 0.73 14.69 -4.19
C THR A 657 -0.25 15.85 -4.30
N ALA A 658 -0.63 16.25 -5.52
CA ALA A 658 -1.58 17.33 -5.75
C ALA A 658 -2.96 17.03 -5.14
N ALA A 659 -3.37 15.75 -5.11
CA ALA A 659 -4.66 15.33 -4.55
C ALA A 659 -4.66 15.29 -3.01
N ALA A 660 -3.65 14.71 -2.37
CA ALA A 660 -3.65 14.49 -0.92
C ALA A 660 -2.87 15.54 -0.11
N VAL A 661 -1.92 16.25 -0.72
CA VAL A 661 -1.07 17.26 -0.07
C VAL A 661 -0.89 18.49 -0.97
N PRO A 662 -1.99 19.17 -1.35
CA PRO A 662 -1.99 20.21 -2.40
C PRO A 662 -1.10 21.43 -2.09
N ASP A 663 -0.75 21.64 -0.83
CA ASP A 663 0.13 22.72 -0.36
C ASP A 663 1.63 22.41 -0.55
N THR A 664 1.98 21.20 -1.02
CA THR A 664 3.35 20.81 -1.32
C THR A 664 3.94 21.67 -2.44
N LYS A 665 5.02 22.39 -2.12
CA LYS A 665 5.70 23.28 -3.07
C LYS A 665 7.19 23.41 -2.77
N VAL A 666 7.98 23.63 -3.81
CA VAL A 666 9.42 23.92 -3.72
C VAL A 666 9.74 25.11 -4.61
N GLU A 667 10.38 26.14 -4.06
CA GLU A 667 10.71 27.39 -4.79
C GLU A 667 9.48 28.00 -5.51
N GLY A 668 8.32 27.95 -4.85
CA GLY A 668 7.05 28.46 -5.39
C GLY A 668 6.36 27.52 -6.39
N MET A 669 7.05 26.50 -6.89
CA MET A 669 6.46 25.50 -7.78
C MET A 669 5.64 24.47 -7.00
N THR A 670 4.37 24.30 -7.38
CA THR A 670 3.46 23.30 -6.79
C THR A 670 3.51 21.97 -7.54
N ALA A 671 2.95 20.92 -6.95
CA ALA A 671 2.79 19.64 -7.64
C ALA A 671 1.93 19.76 -8.92
N ALA A 672 0.89 20.60 -8.90
CA ALA A 672 0.05 20.85 -10.08
C ALA A 672 0.84 21.55 -11.20
N ALA A 673 1.63 22.58 -10.88
CA ALA A 673 2.48 23.24 -11.86
C ALA A 673 3.55 22.29 -12.44
N ALA A 674 4.11 21.41 -11.59
CA ALA A 674 5.05 20.38 -12.06
C ALA A 674 4.39 19.37 -13.02
N LEU A 675 3.10 19.03 -12.83
CA LEU A 675 2.34 18.21 -13.78
C LEU A 675 2.20 18.89 -15.12
N ASP A 676 1.95 20.20 -15.17
CA ASP A 676 1.85 20.94 -16.44
C ASP A 676 3.18 20.90 -17.21
N VAL A 677 4.31 21.05 -16.51
CA VAL A 677 5.66 20.92 -17.08
C VAL A 677 5.87 19.51 -17.65
N MET A 678 5.54 18.47 -16.88
CA MET A 678 5.62 17.09 -17.37
C MET A 678 4.67 16.85 -18.56
N ALA A 679 3.51 17.50 -18.61
CA ALA A 679 2.51 17.28 -19.65
C ALA A 679 3.05 17.81 -20.99
N ALA A 680 3.63 19.01 -20.95
CA ALA A 680 4.31 19.61 -22.08
C ALA A 680 5.52 18.77 -22.53
N ALA A 681 6.30 18.24 -21.58
CA ALA A 681 7.42 17.35 -21.91
C ALA A 681 6.97 16.03 -22.54
N ARG A 682 5.90 15.43 -22.01
CA ARG A 682 5.27 14.23 -22.56
C ARG A 682 4.80 14.46 -23.99
N ALA A 683 4.14 15.59 -24.27
CA ALA A 683 3.68 15.95 -25.61
C ALA A 683 4.83 16.13 -26.63
N ARG A 684 6.01 16.54 -26.17
CA ARG A 684 7.23 16.69 -27.01
C ARG A 684 8.06 15.41 -27.12
N THR A 685 7.73 14.37 -26.37
CA THR A 685 8.49 13.12 -26.37
C THR A 685 8.22 12.33 -27.65
N LYS A 686 9.27 12.03 -28.40
CA LYS A 686 9.22 11.31 -29.68
C LYS A 686 9.58 9.84 -29.52
N ALA A 687 10.47 9.52 -28.59
CA ALA A 687 11.01 8.18 -28.39
C ALA A 687 11.10 7.80 -26.91
N TRP A 688 10.31 6.80 -26.54
CA TRP A 688 10.30 6.25 -25.19
C TRP A 688 11.26 5.07 -25.05
N LYS A 689 12.13 5.12 -24.04
CA LYS A 689 12.95 3.96 -23.66
C LYS A 689 12.10 2.97 -22.87
N ASN A 690 12.27 1.68 -23.10
CA ASN A 690 11.65 0.60 -22.32
C ASN A 690 10.11 0.70 -22.23
N ALA A 691 9.43 1.17 -23.28
CA ALA A 691 7.96 1.30 -23.29
C ALA A 691 7.24 -0.03 -23.02
N ALA A 692 7.82 -1.16 -23.44
CA ALA A 692 7.27 -2.49 -23.23
C ALA A 692 7.20 -2.92 -21.75
N ILE A 693 7.95 -2.28 -20.84
CA ILE A 693 7.97 -2.61 -19.40
C ILE A 693 6.78 -1.96 -18.67
N ILE A 694 5.98 -1.11 -19.31
CA ILE A 694 4.77 -0.54 -18.70
C ILE A 694 3.75 -1.67 -18.42
N GLY A 695 3.77 -2.16 -17.18
CA GLY A 695 2.84 -3.16 -16.65
C GLY A 695 1.69 -2.57 -15.82
N ALA A 696 0.71 -3.43 -15.49
CA ALA A 696 -0.48 -3.05 -14.71
C ALA A 696 -0.14 -2.49 -13.32
N LYS A 697 1.00 -2.87 -12.73
CA LYS A 697 1.47 -2.39 -11.42
C LYS A 697 1.85 -0.90 -11.35
N HIS A 698 1.82 -0.17 -12.46
CA HIS A 698 2.12 1.27 -12.52
C HIS A 698 0.84 2.11 -12.34
N ALA A 699 0.28 2.06 -11.13
CA ALA A 699 -1.03 2.60 -10.75
C ALA A 699 -1.31 4.02 -11.25
N GLY A 700 -2.61 4.33 -11.40
CA GLY A 700 -3.11 5.70 -11.45
C GLY A 700 -4.16 5.95 -10.37
N VAL A 701 -4.52 7.21 -10.15
CA VAL A 701 -5.56 7.59 -9.17
C VAL A 701 -6.71 8.32 -9.85
N THR A 702 -7.92 7.80 -9.66
CA THR A 702 -9.22 8.44 -9.85
C THR A 702 -10.17 7.78 -8.84
N PHE A 703 -9.93 8.00 -7.54
CA PHE A 703 -10.85 7.55 -6.50
C PHE A 703 -12.19 8.28 -6.60
#